data_AF-A0A8T4FMQ3-F1
#
_entry.id   AF-A0A8T4FMQ3-F1
#
_cell.length_a   1.000
_cell.length_b   1.000
_cell.length_c   1.000
_cell.angle_alpha   90.00
_cell.angle_beta   90.00
_cell.angle_gamma   90.00
#
_symmetry.space_group_name_H-M   'P 1'
#
loop_
_entity.id
_entity.type
_entity.pdbx_description
1 polymer ?
#
loop_
_entity_poly.entity_id
_entity_poly.type
_entity_poly.pdbx_seq_one_letter_code
_entity_poly.pdbx_strand_id
1 'polypeptide(L)'
;MCVGASFISINPGYPEKRISEIIDSCRPSIVIDDAVIGDLDSYGPARYVETDISDADEGYIMYTSGSTGKPKGVIHDRSQFYCDVQDAIQHCKGDDWSFILIADFMFIASIIEMSAYTYFGGLVVIPDDSQRRDIMQLRRLIDENGVSKSSMPPQMVKYFVGTALTDIFAQGQSSGAISAAGINVINLYGCTEMCPFMVGLGVGESYLSLKPLRGSTVRLLDEGGHDADKGEIVVSGPTMMNGYVGDPELTSKVIKVDSDGRRWLHTRDLGMRTSEGIVVMGRLDSMVKVRGQRVEPAEAEYAAMQTGAVVECACVPYGDIEKRLCLFYVGGIEEDRLREELSKALPGYMVPDMIVKKESLPHNANGKIARTLLALPEDVDEGVAQPSNELEMVICDAFSEALGGKAVGPDSSFTRLGGDSLTGMAVISICASKGIRVTPSQLMAGMTPREIARVCERISGDRRYTLETGCPVTGGALDVYLDIVSGKTDSVYILGGDLPLPEGVDVSDAEKAITALADAHPILKARVEDYDGAPRFIFDSKPEIYRGDMPDADVPFDIHACMCRFGIFKGAVSFHIHHMISDGTSMMVLKKDLGTLLGGGTLKTDLSFLEDAEEYSSEREEADFGFYKAMMSEVPDDAVLTPCPSGSRGNGSVLLSPTRDAMGRFASETGVAPACVLTAAFGYMLSRFSGSEYAVFSDAVNGRGDARSLDSVGMYVRHLPLALDCRNRPVTEYLQHVNAVISGAMGHQRCPFWRLSKELGLVYDVTFNILSGISGDRTAFQLDNRGSLSFEISMTEKGYVLEYSHTSKFSDSVVKNMAKSFDAILGGLLSCQSLSDIVYTSEADVREMDALNDTSAPLRFNDIAEAFRRQVAVSPESIFLTYLDHRYTYAEAYRTSDSIASALSSHGVCLGDRVAVMVPRSEWYMLCALGVLKTGAAYVPIDTSYPDERVSFMLSDSSVKAILVTEETSGRAAALVHALKPSPQVISCTGLPVSRFDPVAVSPKDASVILYTSGTTGTPKGSAIPHLALENYVEFYARAARLCCEDVVALYHSFGFDVHIESMLSPIIAGASVCVIPEDVRLDIDLLYRYAEGHGITNLHLPTALGTMFVDRHPV
;
A
#
# COMPACT_ATOMS: atom_id res chain seq x y z
N MET A 1 -47.69 -32.78 8.35
CA MET A 1 -47.86 -31.37 7.93
C MET A 1 -49.32 -30.90 7.82
N CYS A 2 -50.18 -31.47 6.97
CA CYS A 2 -51.58 -30.97 6.79
C CYS A 2 -52.48 -31.11 8.03
N VAL A 3 -52.18 -32.07 8.92
CA VAL A 3 -52.91 -32.31 10.17
C VAL A 3 -52.33 -31.55 11.38
N GLY A 4 -51.48 -30.54 11.13
CA GLY A 4 -50.78 -29.79 12.19
C GLY A 4 -49.59 -30.51 12.84
N ALA A 5 -49.33 -31.78 12.52
CA ALA A 5 -48.20 -32.53 13.08
C ALA A 5 -46.88 -32.35 12.30
N SER A 6 -45.76 -32.40 13.04
CA SER A 6 -44.39 -32.48 12.55
C SER A 6 -44.07 -33.87 11.97
N PHE A 7 -43.27 -33.93 10.92
CA PHE A 7 -42.76 -35.20 10.41
C PHE A 7 -41.27 -35.38 10.73
N ILE A 8 -40.85 -36.65 10.73
CA ILE A 8 -39.48 -37.07 10.99
C ILE A 8 -39.14 -38.11 9.91
N SER A 9 -38.15 -37.81 9.08
CA SER A 9 -37.63 -38.78 8.13
C SER A 9 -36.76 -39.80 8.86
N ILE A 10 -36.79 -41.08 8.46
CA ILE A 10 -35.85 -42.12 8.92
C ILE A 10 -35.43 -42.94 7.69
N ASN A 11 -34.12 -43.03 7.42
CA ASN A 11 -33.61 -43.90 6.36
C ASN A 11 -33.63 -45.37 6.85
N PRO A 12 -34.36 -46.28 6.18
CA PRO A 12 -34.46 -47.69 6.58
C PRO A 12 -33.14 -48.46 6.44
N GLY A 13 -32.18 -47.95 5.66
CA GLY A 13 -30.84 -48.49 5.52
C GLY A 13 -29.89 -48.15 6.68
N TYR A 14 -30.32 -47.37 7.68
CA TYR A 14 -29.51 -47.14 8.87
C TYR A 14 -29.41 -48.40 9.75
N PRO A 15 -28.30 -48.55 10.52
CA PRO A 15 -28.20 -49.62 11.51
C PRO A 15 -29.37 -49.56 12.49
N GLU A 16 -29.94 -50.71 12.86
CA GLU A 16 -31.10 -50.80 13.78
C GLU A 16 -30.91 -49.95 15.04
N LYS A 17 -29.70 -49.99 15.62
CA LYS A 17 -29.35 -49.17 16.79
C LYS A 17 -29.62 -47.68 16.58
N ARG A 18 -29.28 -47.14 15.41
CA ARG A 18 -29.48 -45.71 15.07
C ARG A 18 -30.96 -45.40 14.87
N ILE A 19 -31.71 -46.32 14.25
CA ILE A 19 -33.16 -46.19 14.08
C ILE A 19 -33.85 -46.18 15.46
N SER A 20 -33.49 -47.09 16.34
CA SER A 20 -34.00 -47.13 17.72
C SER A 20 -33.65 -45.85 18.49
N GLU A 21 -32.41 -45.36 18.40
CA GLU A 21 -32.00 -44.10 19.05
C GLU A 21 -32.82 -42.90 18.58
N ILE A 22 -33.15 -42.82 17.28
CA ILE A 22 -34.00 -41.77 16.72
C ILE A 22 -35.43 -41.88 17.28
N ILE A 23 -36.04 -43.08 17.19
CA ILE A 23 -37.42 -43.34 17.65
C ILE A 23 -37.56 -43.07 19.16
N ASP A 24 -36.58 -43.51 19.97
CA ASP A 24 -36.59 -43.31 21.42
C ASP A 24 -36.48 -41.83 21.81
N SER A 25 -35.73 -41.06 21.01
CA SER A 25 -35.49 -39.63 21.23
C SER A 25 -36.74 -38.79 20.93
N CYS A 26 -37.41 -39.01 19.80
CA CYS A 26 -38.57 -38.20 19.40
C CYS A 26 -39.94 -38.78 19.80
N ARG A 27 -40.02 -40.08 20.12
CA ARG A 27 -41.26 -40.78 20.53
C ARG A 27 -42.44 -40.50 19.60
N PRO A 28 -42.35 -40.86 18.30
CA PRO A 28 -43.37 -40.53 17.33
C PRO A 28 -44.69 -41.23 17.67
N SER A 29 -45.81 -40.52 17.51
CA SER A 29 -47.14 -41.09 17.77
C SER A 29 -47.58 -42.10 16.71
N ILE A 30 -47.04 -42.01 15.49
CA ILE A 30 -47.31 -42.88 14.35
C ILE A 30 -46.00 -43.08 13.59
N VAL A 31 -45.74 -44.31 13.12
CA VAL A 31 -44.67 -44.64 12.18
C VAL A 31 -45.32 -45.06 10.87
N ILE A 32 -44.85 -44.48 9.76
CA ILE A 32 -45.30 -44.81 8.40
C ILE A 32 -44.18 -45.62 7.74
N ASP A 33 -44.46 -46.87 7.40
CA ASP A 33 -43.52 -47.83 6.79
C ASP A 33 -44.15 -48.51 5.56
N ASP A 34 -43.43 -49.47 4.97
CA ASP A 34 -43.90 -50.22 3.80
C ASP A 34 -45.23 -50.97 4.04
N ALA A 35 -45.52 -51.36 5.29
CA ALA A 35 -46.78 -52.03 5.62
C ALA A 35 -47.96 -51.04 5.59
N VAL A 36 -47.76 -49.83 6.11
CA VAL A 36 -48.77 -48.74 6.02
C VAL A 36 -48.94 -48.29 4.57
N ILE A 37 -47.85 -48.18 3.80
CA ILE A 37 -47.88 -47.78 2.38
C ILE A 37 -48.59 -48.85 1.54
N GLY A 38 -48.32 -50.13 1.78
CA GLY A 38 -48.96 -51.24 1.07
C GLY A 38 -50.48 -51.35 1.30
N ASP A 39 -51.00 -50.72 2.36
CA ASP A 39 -52.42 -50.72 2.73
C ASP A 39 -53.11 -49.36 2.43
N LEU A 40 -52.46 -48.44 1.69
CA LEU A 40 -53.00 -47.09 1.44
C LEU A 40 -54.42 -47.08 0.86
N ASP A 41 -54.74 -48.03 -0.01
CA ASP A 41 -56.06 -48.15 -0.64
C ASP A 41 -57.17 -48.55 0.34
N SER A 42 -56.83 -49.01 1.56
CA SER A 42 -57.78 -49.33 2.63
C SER A 42 -58.26 -48.08 3.40
N TYR A 43 -57.53 -46.97 3.28
CA TYR A 43 -57.85 -45.70 3.94
C TYR A 43 -58.78 -44.86 3.08
N GLY A 44 -59.91 -44.42 3.64
CA GLY A 44 -60.84 -43.50 2.98
C GLY A 44 -60.28 -42.07 2.85
N PRO A 45 -60.87 -41.20 2.00
CA PRO A 45 -60.44 -39.82 1.86
C PRO A 45 -60.50 -39.08 3.19
N ALA A 46 -59.38 -38.49 3.60
CA ALA A 46 -59.29 -37.68 4.81
C ALA A 46 -60.22 -36.45 4.66
N ARG A 47 -61.02 -36.15 5.69
CA ARG A 47 -61.68 -34.85 5.77
C ARG A 47 -60.62 -33.82 6.11
N TYR A 48 -60.49 -32.79 5.28
CA TYR A 48 -59.68 -31.62 5.64
C TYR A 48 -60.25 -31.02 6.92
N VAL A 49 -59.47 -31.07 8.01
CA VAL A 49 -59.81 -30.39 9.25
C VAL A 49 -59.08 -29.05 9.19
N GLU A 50 -59.85 -27.98 9.04
CA GLU A 50 -59.32 -26.62 9.17
C GLU A 50 -58.81 -26.50 10.61
N THR A 51 -57.50 -26.60 10.78
CA THR A 51 -56.81 -26.51 12.06
C THR A 51 -56.13 -25.14 12.08
N ASP A 52 -56.28 -24.39 13.17
CA ASP A 52 -55.53 -23.13 13.37
C ASP A 52 -54.06 -23.49 13.60
N ILE A 53 -53.33 -23.66 12.50
CA ILE A 53 -51.90 -23.97 12.50
C ILE A 53 -51.14 -22.65 12.41
N SER A 54 -50.28 -22.40 13.39
CA SER A 54 -49.41 -21.24 13.43
C SER A 54 -48.11 -21.49 12.65
N ASP A 55 -47.55 -20.41 12.09
CA ASP A 55 -46.21 -20.41 11.49
C ASP A 55 -45.08 -20.74 12.47
N ALA A 56 -45.37 -20.59 13.77
CA ALA A 56 -44.48 -20.91 14.89
C ALA A 56 -44.70 -22.33 15.46
N ASP A 57 -45.64 -23.10 14.92
CA ASP A 57 -45.76 -24.51 15.28
C ASP A 57 -44.60 -25.31 14.68
N GLU A 58 -44.24 -26.41 15.34
CA GLU A 58 -43.21 -27.33 14.83
C GLU A 58 -43.64 -27.88 13.45
N GLY A 59 -42.72 -27.81 12.48
CA GLY A 59 -42.96 -28.25 11.11
C GLY A 59 -42.35 -29.61 10.82
N TYR A 60 -41.08 -29.79 11.15
CA TYR A 60 -40.32 -31.02 10.88
C TYR A 60 -39.11 -31.15 11.79
N ILE A 61 -38.61 -32.38 11.94
CA ILE A 61 -37.42 -32.70 12.74
C ILE A 61 -36.40 -33.46 11.89
N MET A 62 -35.16 -32.97 11.85
CA MET A 62 -34.05 -33.60 11.12
C MET A 62 -32.95 -34.06 12.09
N TYR A 63 -32.37 -35.23 11.85
CA TYR A 63 -31.29 -35.76 12.69
C TYR A 63 -29.91 -35.56 12.08
N THR A 64 -28.96 -35.08 12.89
CA THR A 64 -27.56 -34.87 12.46
C THR A 64 -26.81 -36.19 12.22
N SER A 65 -25.68 -36.11 11.50
CA SER A 65 -24.92 -37.27 11.00
C SER A 65 -24.28 -38.17 12.07
N GLY A 66 -24.05 -37.66 13.30
CA GLY A 66 -23.52 -38.44 14.44
C GLY A 66 -21.98 -38.52 14.51
N SER A 67 -21.23 -37.71 13.75
CA SER A 67 -19.76 -37.72 13.77
C SER A 67 -19.13 -37.33 15.11
N THR A 68 -19.86 -36.65 15.98
CA THR A 68 -19.41 -36.18 17.31
C THR A 68 -20.09 -36.91 18.47
N GLY A 69 -20.74 -38.07 18.24
CA GLY A 69 -21.46 -38.82 19.27
C GLY A 69 -22.87 -39.25 18.83
N LYS A 70 -23.85 -39.17 19.74
CA LYS A 70 -25.24 -39.56 19.44
C LYS A 70 -25.90 -38.62 18.42
N PRO A 71 -26.77 -39.12 17.53
CA PRO A 71 -27.58 -38.28 16.64
C PRO A 71 -28.43 -37.27 17.43
N LYS A 72 -28.50 -36.03 16.95
CA LYS A 72 -29.27 -34.94 17.58
C LYS A 72 -30.45 -34.58 16.70
N GLY A 73 -31.67 -34.61 17.23
CA GLY A 73 -32.88 -34.18 16.52
C GLY A 73 -33.02 -32.67 16.59
N VAL A 74 -33.03 -32.00 15.45
CA VAL A 74 -33.16 -30.54 15.29
C VAL A 74 -34.61 -30.21 14.95
N ILE A 75 -35.24 -29.36 15.77
CA ILE A 75 -36.64 -28.95 15.60
C ILE A 75 -36.71 -27.68 14.76
N HIS A 76 -37.45 -27.73 13.65
CA HIS A 76 -37.72 -26.59 12.78
C HIS A 76 -39.20 -26.22 12.77
N ASP A 77 -39.47 -24.91 12.68
CA ASP A 77 -40.83 -24.40 12.58
C ASP A 77 -41.34 -24.43 11.15
N ARG A 78 -42.65 -24.28 11.00
CA ARG A 78 -43.30 -24.29 9.69
C ARG A 78 -42.91 -23.09 8.83
N SER A 79 -42.74 -21.92 9.44
CA SER A 79 -42.27 -20.71 8.73
C SER A 79 -40.90 -20.90 8.08
N GLN A 80 -39.99 -21.64 8.74
CA GLN A 80 -38.64 -21.92 8.22
C GLN A 80 -38.72 -22.63 6.87
N PHE A 81 -39.55 -23.66 6.77
CA PHE A 81 -39.74 -24.42 5.54
C PHE A 81 -40.05 -23.53 4.32
N TYR A 82 -40.86 -22.48 4.47
CA TYR A 82 -41.23 -21.60 3.37
C TYR A 82 -40.26 -20.43 3.15
N CYS A 83 -39.72 -19.83 4.23
CA CYS A 83 -38.77 -18.73 4.12
C CYS A 83 -37.51 -19.14 3.34
N ASP A 84 -36.99 -20.33 3.61
CA ASP A 84 -35.74 -20.80 2.97
C ASP A 84 -35.94 -21.14 1.49
N VAL A 85 -37.07 -21.76 1.16
CA VAL A 85 -37.46 -22.06 -0.23
C VAL A 85 -37.65 -20.78 -1.03
N GLN A 86 -38.35 -19.78 -0.49
CA GLN A 86 -38.63 -18.53 -1.20
C GLN A 86 -37.36 -17.75 -1.56
N ASP A 87 -36.38 -17.68 -0.66
CA ASP A 87 -35.19 -16.87 -0.90
C ASP A 87 -34.14 -17.61 -1.76
N ALA A 88 -33.95 -18.92 -1.57
CA ALA A 88 -33.02 -19.70 -2.40
C ALA A 88 -33.39 -19.66 -3.90
N ILE A 89 -34.69 -19.60 -4.19
CA ILE A 89 -35.25 -19.67 -5.54
C ILE A 89 -35.24 -18.33 -6.29
N GLN A 90 -35.19 -17.19 -5.58
CA GLN A 90 -35.00 -15.87 -6.21
C GLN A 90 -33.70 -15.76 -7.04
N HIS A 91 -32.78 -16.70 -6.85
CA HIS A 91 -31.46 -16.73 -7.50
C HIS A 91 -31.38 -17.70 -8.68
N CYS A 92 -32.47 -18.43 -8.96
CA CYS A 92 -32.58 -19.35 -10.09
C CYS A 92 -32.88 -18.62 -11.40
N LYS A 93 -32.54 -19.26 -12.53
CA LYS A 93 -32.91 -18.80 -13.87
C LYS A 93 -34.17 -19.51 -14.38
N GLY A 94 -35.01 -18.72 -15.05
CA GLY A 94 -36.21 -19.20 -15.75
C GLY A 94 -37.36 -19.63 -14.84
N ASP A 95 -38.51 -19.93 -15.46
CA ASP A 95 -39.75 -20.31 -14.77
C ASP A 95 -40.00 -21.82 -14.74
N ASP A 96 -39.04 -22.64 -15.19
CA ASP A 96 -39.15 -24.10 -15.13
C ASP A 96 -38.71 -24.62 -13.76
N TRP A 97 -39.62 -25.27 -13.03
CA TRP A 97 -39.41 -25.81 -11.69
C TRP A 97 -39.36 -27.34 -11.73
N SER A 98 -38.47 -27.91 -12.53
CA SER A 98 -38.25 -29.34 -12.61
C SER A 98 -36.99 -29.73 -11.83
N PHE A 99 -37.16 -30.51 -10.75
CA PHE A 99 -36.07 -30.96 -9.88
C PHE A 99 -35.86 -32.46 -9.96
N ILE A 100 -34.62 -32.90 -9.77
CA ILE A 100 -34.29 -34.29 -9.45
C ILE A 100 -33.95 -34.42 -7.97
N LEU A 101 -34.63 -35.33 -7.27
CA LEU A 101 -34.50 -35.54 -5.83
C LEU A 101 -33.34 -36.50 -5.54
N ILE A 102 -32.11 -35.99 -5.46
CA ILE A 102 -30.91 -36.81 -5.21
C ILE A 102 -30.50 -36.80 -3.74
N ALA A 103 -30.92 -35.80 -2.98
CA ALA A 103 -30.67 -35.72 -1.56
C ALA A 103 -31.51 -36.78 -0.82
N ASP A 104 -30.86 -37.48 0.10
CA ASP A 104 -31.57 -38.39 1.00
C ASP A 104 -32.52 -37.58 1.89
N PHE A 105 -33.74 -38.09 2.10
CA PHE A 105 -34.82 -37.46 2.87
C PHE A 105 -34.44 -37.08 4.31
N MET A 106 -33.33 -37.61 4.81
CA MET A 106 -32.74 -37.28 6.11
C MET A 106 -32.01 -35.95 6.17
N PHE A 107 -31.71 -35.33 5.02
CA PHE A 107 -30.96 -34.09 4.96
C PHE A 107 -31.83 -32.95 4.48
N ILE A 108 -31.56 -31.76 5.02
CA ILE A 108 -32.29 -30.54 4.69
C ILE A 108 -32.25 -30.19 3.19
N ALA A 109 -31.24 -30.68 2.47
CA ALA A 109 -31.13 -30.62 1.02
C ALA A 109 -32.37 -31.16 0.28
N SER A 110 -33.02 -32.22 0.81
CA SER A 110 -34.21 -32.80 0.19
C SER A 110 -35.42 -31.87 0.27
N ILE A 111 -35.45 -30.95 1.24
CA ILE A 111 -36.53 -29.97 1.40
C ILE A 111 -36.56 -29.01 0.20
N ILE A 112 -35.40 -28.56 -0.26
CA ILE A 112 -35.27 -27.70 -1.46
C ILE A 112 -35.77 -28.46 -2.70
N GLU A 113 -35.34 -29.69 -2.89
CA GLU A 113 -35.71 -30.51 -4.05
C GLU A 113 -37.21 -30.86 -4.06
N MET A 114 -37.82 -31.07 -2.88
CA MET A 114 -39.26 -31.31 -2.75
C MET A 114 -40.12 -30.05 -2.94
N SER A 115 -39.52 -28.86 -2.83
CA SER A 115 -40.26 -27.58 -2.91
C SER A 115 -40.86 -27.30 -4.29
N ALA A 116 -40.27 -27.87 -5.34
CA ALA A 116 -40.75 -27.75 -6.72
C ALA A 116 -42.23 -28.12 -6.85
N TYR A 117 -42.60 -29.27 -6.31
CA TYR A 117 -43.99 -29.76 -6.32
C TYR A 117 -44.88 -29.03 -5.32
N THR A 118 -44.40 -28.83 -4.09
CA THR A 118 -45.24 -28.32 -2.99
C THR A 118 -45.49 -26.81 -3.05
N TYR A 119 -44.58 -26.05 -3.64
CA TYR A 119 -44.65 -24.59 -3.67
C TYR A 119 -44.88 -24.01 -5.08
N PHE A 120 -44.26 -24.58 -6.12
CA PHE A 120 -44.31 -24.04 -7.48
C PHE A 120 -45.21 -24.83 -8.44
N GLY A 121 -45.73 -25.99 -8.03
CA GLY A 121 -46.50 -26.88 -8.89
C GLY A 121 -45.66 -27.52 -10.01
N GLY A 122 -44.35 -27.62 -9.80
CA GLY A 122 -43.38 -28.18 -10.73
C GLY A 122 -43.22 -29.70 -10.66
N LEU A 123 -42.26 -30.23 -11.44
CA LEU A 123 -41.97 -31.66 -11.55
C LEU A 123 -40.87 -32.07 -10.56
N VAL A 124 -41.04 -33.20 -9.87
CA VAL A 124 -39.97 -33.84 -9.10
C VAL A 124 -39.71 -35.24 -9.65
N VAL A 125 -38.51 -35.48 -10.16
CA VAL A 125 -38.03 -36.79 -10.61
C VAL A 125 -37.30 -37.47 -9.46
N ILE A 126 -37.77 -38.64 -9.04
CA ILE A 126 -37.16 -39.42 -7.95
C ILE A 126 -36.38 -40.59 -8.56
N PRO A 127 -35.03 -40.57 -8.55
CA PRO A 127 -34.23 -41.72 -8.98
C PRO A 127 -34.32 -42.86 -7.97
N ASP A 128 -34.27 -44.10 -8.43
CA ASP A 128 -34.04 -45.23 -7.53
C ASP A 128 -32.63 -45.21 -6.94
N ASP A 129 -32.40 -45.99 -5.89
CA ASP A 129 -31.15 -45.91 -5.12
C ASP A 129 -29.91 -46.40 -5.90
N SER A 130 -30.09 -47.18 -6.97
CA SER A 130 -29.03 -47.59 -7.89
C SER A 130 -28.71 -46.50 -8.90
N GLN A 131 -29.75 -45.84 -9.44
CA GLN A 131 -29.63 -44.69 -10.33
C GLN A 131 -28.99 -43.51 -9.61
N ARG A 132 -29.38 -43.23 -8.37
CA ARG A 132 -28.86 -42.13 -7.54
C ARG A 132 -27.35 -42.22 -7.28
N ARG A 133 -26.79 -43.42 -7.27
CA ARG A 133 -25.35 -43.66 -7.03
C ARG A 133 -24.51 -43.68 -8.31
N ASP A 134 -25.14 -43.69 -9.48
CA ASP A 134 -24.49 -43.76 -10.78
C ASP A 134 -24.68 -42.43 -11.54
N ILE A 135 -23.58 -41.69 -11.67
CA ILE A 135 -23.56 -40.36 -12.32
C ILE A 135 -24.09 -40.42 -13.76
N MET A 136 -23.81 -41.49 -14.51
CA MET A 136 -24.25 -41.60 -15.90
C MET A 136 -25.75 -41.86 -16.00
N GLN A 137 -26.31 -42.64 -15.07
CA GLN A 137 -27.75 -42.84 -14.98
C GLN A 137 -28.48 -41.58 -14.54
N LEU A 138 -27.93 -40.82 -13.59
CA LEU A 138 -28.46 -39.51 -13.20
C LEU A 138 -28.49 -38.53 -14.38
N ARG A 139 -27.41 -38.44 -15.17
CA ARG A 139 -27.38 -37.57 -16.36
C ARG A 139 -28.45 -37.95 -17.36
N ARG A 140 -28.61 -39.25 -17.64
CA ARG A 140 -29.65 -39.75 -18.54
C ARG A 140 -31.05 -39.38 -18.04
N LEU A 141 -31.34 -39.59 -16.75
CA LEU A 141 -32.63 -39.24 -16.15
C LEU A 141 -32.93 -37.74 -16.25
N ILE A 142 -31.93 -36.90 -16.00
CA ILE A 142 -32.03 -35.45 -16.12
C ILE A 142 -32.42 -35.04 -17.54
N ASP A 143 -31.72 -35.57 -18.54
CA ASP A 143 -31.95 -35.20 -19.94
C ASP A 143 -33.27 -35.78 -20.49
N GLU A 144 -33.61 -37.03 -20.14
CA GLU A 144 -34.85 -37.69 -20.57
C GLU A 144 -36.11 -37.02 -20.03
N ASN A 145 -36.04 -36.49 -18.80
CA ASN A 145 -37.17 -35.83 -18.14
C ASN A 145 -37.11 -34.30 -18.23
N GLY A 146 -36.08 -33.74 -18.88
CA GLY A 146 -35.90 -32.30 -19.02
C GLY A 146 -35.75 -31.57 -17.68
N VAL A 147 -35.06 -32.17 -16.72
CA VAL A 147 -34.86 -31.59 -15.38
C VAL A 147 -33.93 -30.38 -15.48
N SER A 148 -34.39 -29.22 -14.99
CA SER A 148 -33.64 -27.97 -15.03
C SER A 148 -32.87 -27.65 -13.74
N LYS A 149 -33.22 -28.27 -12.61
CA LYS A 149 -32.66 -27.91 -11.30
C LYS A 149 -32.25 -29.15 -10.48
N SER A 150 -31.16 -29.03 -9.73
CA SER A 150 -30.70 -30.10 -8.82
C SER A 150 -29.83 -29.54 -7.69
N SER A 151 -29.83 -30.16 -6.51
CA SER A 151 -28.84 -29.87 -5.47
C SER A 151 -27.80 -30.97 -5.43
N MET A 152 -26.51 -30.64 -5.27
CA MET A 152 -25.45 -31.65 -5.21
C MET A 152 -24.20 -31.17 -4.47
N PRO A 153 -23.28 -32.06 -4.07
CA PRO A 153 -21.98 -31.67 -3.58
C PRO A 153 -21.18 -30.94 -4.67
N PRO A 154 -20.35 -29.95 -4.30
CA PRO A 154 -19.67 -29.12 -5.28
C PRO A 154 -18.74 -29.90 -6.23
N GLN A 155 -18.19 -31.03 -5.79
CA GLN A 155 -17.34 -31.88 -6.64
C GLN A 155 -18.10 -32.55 -7.80
N MET A 156 -19.43 -32.68 -7.69
CA MET A 156 -20.25 -33.35 -8.69
C MET A 156 -20.61 -32.44 -9.88
N VAL A 157 -20.59 -31.11 -9.69
CA VAL A 157 -21.07 -30.11 -10.66
C VAL A 157 -20.47 -30.30 -12.05
N LYS A 158 -19.16 -30.57 -12.12
CA LYS A 158 -18.43 -30.74 -13.39
C LYS A 158 -18.95 -31.87 -14.28
N TYR A 159 -19.58 -32.90 -13.70
CA TYR A 159 -20.08 -34.04 -14.46
C TYR A 159 -21.39 -33.74 -15.18
N PHE A 160 -22.09 -32.68 -14.80
CA PHE A 160 -23.40 -32.33 -15.35
C PHE A 160 -23.35 -31.17 -16.36
N VAL A 161 -22.15 -30.71 -16.74
CA VAL A 161 -22.01 -29.74 -17.84
C VAL A 161 -22.59 -30.33 -19.12
N GLY A 162 -23.46 -29.56 -19.78
CA GLY A 162 -24.11 -29.93 -21.03
C GLY A 162 -25.35 -30.83 -20.90
N THR A 163 -25.87 -31.04 -19.69
CA THR A 163 -27.22 -31.63 -19.49
C THR A 163 -28.31 -30.56 -19.59
N ALA A 164 -29.57 -30.95 -19.41
CA ALA A 164 -30.73 -30.05 -19.33
C ALA A 164 -30.73 -29.09 -18.11
N LEU A 165 -29.79 -29.22 -17.16
CA LEU A 165 -29.74 -28.39 -15.96
C LEU A 165 -29.41 -26.93 -16.30
N THR A 166 -30.24 -26.00 -15.81
CA THR A 166 -30.00 -24.56 -15.84
C THR A 166 -29.40 -24.06 -14.53
N ASP A 167 -29.76 -24.66 -13.40
CA ASP A 167 -29.33 -24.23 -12.06
C ASP A 167 -28.89 -25.42 -11.21
N ILE A 168 -27.77 -25.26 -10.50
CA ILE A 168 -27.28 -26.24 -9.53
C ILE A 168 -27.06 -25.59 -8.18
N PHE A 169 -27.68 -26.14 -7.14
CA PHE A 169 -27.44 -25.75 -5.74
C PHE A 169 -26.29 -26.58 -5.17
N ALA A 170 -25.09 -25.99 -5.09
CA ALA A 170 -23.90 -26.65 -4.58
C ALA A 170 -23.79 -26.49 -3.06
N GLN A 171 -23.73 -27.60 -2.30
CA GLN A 171 -23.77 -27.57 -0.83
C GLN A 171 -22.97 -28.69 -0.14
N GLY A 172 -22.59 -28.45 1.12
CA GLY A 172 -22.17 -29.50 2.05
C GLY A 172 -20.66 -29.74 2.22
N GLN A 173 -19.78 -28.97 1.56
CA GLN A 173 -18.32 -28.93 1.81
C GLN A 173 -17.74 -27.53 1.46
N SER A 174 -16.60 -27.18 2.05
CA SER A 174 -15.81 -26.02 1.60
C SER A 174 -15.19 -26.34 0.25
N SER A 175 -15.56 -25.57 -0.77
CA SER A 175 -14.90 -25.55 -2.07
C SER A 175 -14.84 -24.11 -2.52
N GLY A 176 -13.75 -23.72 -3.18
CA GLY A 176 -13.62 -22.39 -3.79
C GLY A 176 -14.72 -22.11 -4.82
N ALA A 177 -14.64 -20.96 -5.50
CA ALA A 177 -15.58 -20.60 -6.56
C ALA A 177 -15.68 -21.72 -7.62
N ILE A 178 -16.86 -22.31 -7.80
CA ILE A 178 -17.13 -23.32 -8.82
C ILE A 178 -17.95 -22.68 -9.92
N SER A 179 -17.43 -22.75 -11.13
CA SER A 179 -18.13 -22.32 -12.33
C SER A 179 -18.33 -23.52 -13.27
N ALA A 180 -19.48 -23.54 -13.94
CA ALA A 180 -19.81 -24.53 -14.94
C ALA A 180 -20.41 -23.81 -16.15
N ALA A 181 -19.78 -23.93 -17.31
CA ALA A 181 -20.22 -23.23 -18.51
C ALA A 181 -21.66 -23.62 -18.85
N GLY A 182 -22.53 -22.61 -18.99
CA GLY A 182 -23.95 -22.79 -19.31
C GLY A 182 -24.87 -23.10 -18.12
N ILE A 183 -24.33 -23.28 -16.91
CA ILE A 183 -25.10 -23.60 -15.70
C ILE A 183 -24.93 -22.50 -14.66
N ASN A 184 -26.02 -22.07 -14.04
CA ASN A 184 -26.02 -21.17 -12.90
C ASN A 184 -25.71 -21.96 -11.62
N VAL A 185 -24.48 -21.84 -11.10
CA VAL A 185 -24.08 -22.53 -9.87
C VAL A 185 -24.33 -21.61 -8.67
N ILE A 186 -25.23 -22.05 -7.78
CA ILE A 186 -25.63 -21.34 -6.57
C ILE A 186 -25.01 -22.07 -5.38
N ASN A 187 -24.00 -21.47 -4.75
CA ASN A 187 -23.39 -22.07 -3.56
C ASN A 187 -24.24 -21.75 -2.32
N LEU A 188 -24.62 -22.79 -1.57
CA LEU A 188 -25.39 -22.67 -0.34
C LEU A 188 -24.53 -22.99 0.88
N TYR A 189 -24.56 -22.11 1.87
CA TYR A 189 -23.95 -22.32 3.19
C TYR A 189 -25.02 -22.49 4.28
N GLY A 190 -24.83 -23.49 5.15
CA GLY A 190 -25.69 -23.74 6.31
C GLY A 190 -25.37 -25.05 7.02
N CYS A 191 -26.01 -25.28 8.16
CA CYS A 191 -25.92 -26.51 8.94
C CYS A 191 -27.31 -27.15 9.12
N THR A 192 -27.48 -28.17 9.95
CA THR A 192 -28.83 -28.73 10.19
C THR A 192 -29.61 -27.80 11.14
N GLU A 193 -28.92 -27.21 12.12
CA GLU A 193 -29.45 -26.29 13.13
C GLU A 193 -29.92 -24.94 12.54
N MET A 194 -29.61 -24.71 11.28
CA MET A 194 -30.02 -23.56 10.49
C MET A 194 -30.23 -24.03 9.06
N CYS A 195 -31.49 -24.16 8.66
CA CYS A 195 -31.86 -24.48 7.28
C CYS A 195 -31.09 -23.53 6.31
N PRO A 196 -30.58 -24.03 5.16
CA PRO A 196 -29.47 -23.39 4.45
C PRO A 196 -29.74 -21.91 4.14
N PHE A 197 -28.77 -21.08 4.54
CA PHE A 197 -29.04 -19.72 4.98
C PHE A 197 -28.43 -18.64 4.08
N MET A 198 -27.53 -18.93 3.13
CA MET A 198 -26.82 -17.85 2.41
C MET A 198 -26.48 -18.28 0.98
N VAL A 199 -26.86 -17.44 0.02
CA VAL A 199 -26.42 -17.56 -1.37
C VAL A 199 -25.05 -16.92 -1.51
N GLY A 200 -24.05 -17.74 -1.82
CA GLY A 200 -22.76 -17.27 -2.30
C GLY A 200 -22.88 -16.76 -3.73
N LEU A 201 -22.97 -15.44 -3.90
CA LEU A 201 -22.82 -14.82 -5.23
C LEU A 201 -21.34 -14.66 -5.52
N GLY A 202 -20.87 -15.29 -6.61
CA GLY A 202 -19.47 -15.20 -7.01
C GLY A 202 -19.04 -13.76 -7.26
N VAL A 203 -18.11 -13.26 -6.45
CA VAL A 203 -17.32 -12.06 -6.73
C VAL A 203 -15.86 -12.44 -6.67
N GLY A 204 -15.21 -12.54 -7.82
CA GLY A 204 -13.77 -12.83 -7.92
C GLY A 204 -13.40 -14.25 -7.47
N GLU A 205 -12.43 -14.84 -8.14
CA GLU A 205 -11.97 -16.19 -7.85
C GLU A 205 -11.46 -16.30 -6.41
N SER A 206 -12.11 -17.13 -5.57
CA SER A 206 -11.50 -18.00 -4.52
C SER A 206 -12.36 -18.20 -3.26
N TYR A 207 -13.41 -17.41 -2.98
CA TYR A 207 -14.16 -17.49 -1.72
C TYR A 207 -15.68 -17.34 -1.85
N LEU A 208 -16.40 -17.90 -0.86
CA LEU A 208 -17.84 -17.78 -0.68
C LEU A 208 -18.17 -16.49 0.10
N SER A 209 -18.63 -15.44 -0.59
CA SER A 209 -19.19 -14.26 0.10
C SER A 209 -20.63 -14.51 0.51
N LEU A 210 -20.87 -14.52 1.81
CA LEU A 210 -22.15 -14.77 2.44
C LEU A 210 -23.03 -13.52 2.45
N LYS A 211 -24.24 -13.64 1.91
CA LYS A 211 -25.32 -12.65 2.07
C LYS A 211 -26.45 -13.23 2.94
N PRO A 212 -26.83 -12.58 4.05
CA PRO A 212 -27.93 -13.04 4.90
C PRO A 212 -29.27 -13.08 4.14
N LEU A 213 -30.10 -14.10 4.39
CA LEU A 213 -31.49 -14.15 3.90
C LEU A 213 -32.35 -13.04 4.51
N ARG A 214 -33.50 -12.81 3.90
CA ARG A 214 -34.48 -11.83 4.33
C ARG A 214 -34.87 -12.07 5.79
N GLY A 215 -34.89 -10.99 6.58
CA GLY A 215 -35.26 -11.04 7.99
C GLY A 215 -34.19 -11.62 8.92
N SER A 216 -33.01 -11.93 8.40
CA SER A 216 -31.94 -12.55 9.18
C SER A 216 -30.71 -11.65 9.31
N THR A 217 -29.90 -11.90 10.33
CA THR A 217 -28.74 -11.07 10.71
C THR A 217 -27.58 -11.97 11.06
N VAL A 218 -26.41 -11.65 10.52
CA VAL A 218 -25.15 -12.36 10.78
C VAL A 218 -24.18 -11.44 11.48
N ARG A 219 -23.50 -11.94 12.51
CA ARG A 219 -22.38 -11.28 13.18
C ARG A 219 -21.18 -12.20 13.23
N LEU A 220 -20.01 -11.60 13.41
CA LEU A 220 -18.76 -12.31 13.64
C LEU A 220 -18.33 -11.97 15.06
N LEU A 221 -18.29 -12.96 15.96
CA LEU A 221 -17.92 -12.73 17.35
C LEU A 221 -16.52 -13.25 17.66
N ASP A 222 -15.70 -12.45 18.34
CA ASP A 222 -14.42 -12.91 18.89
C ASP A 222 -14.61 -13.88 20.08
N GLU A 223 -13.50 -14.38 20.66
CA GLU A 223 -13.55 -15.25 21.84
C GLU A 223 -14.20 -14.58 23.08
N GLY A 224 -14.20 -13.25 23.12
CA GLY A 224 -14.85 -12.43 24.16
C GLY A 224 -16.35 -12.18 23.91
N GLY A 225 -16.88 -12.55 22.75
CA GLY A 225 -18.27 -12.32 22.37
C GLY A 225 -18.57 -10.93 21.79
N HIS A 226 -17.54 -10.18 21.38
CA HIS A 226 -17.69 -8.86 20.75
C HIS A 226 -17.64 -8.97 19.22
N ASP A 227 -18.24 -7.99 18.52
CA ASP A 227 -18.14 -7.94 17.06
C ASP A 227 -16.67 -7.78 16.62
N ALA A 228 -16.26 -8.63 15.69
CA ALA A 228 -14.92 -8.64 15.14
C ALA A 228 -14.94 -8.73 13.61
N ASP A 229 -13.83 -8.34 12.97
CA ASP A 229 -13.65 -8.53 11.53
C ASP A 229 -13.39 -10.00 11.18
N LYS A 230 -12.92 -10.80 12.15
CA LYS A 230 -12.74 -12.25 12.04
C LYS A 230 -13.21 -12.88 13.34
N GLY A 231 -14.10 -13.86 13.27
CA GLY A 231 -14.72 -14.43 14.46
C GLY A 231 -15.70 -15.55 14.13
N GLU A 232 -16.30 -16.13 15.18
CA GLU A 232 -17.37 -17.11 15.04
C GLU A 232 -18.55 -16.49 14.31
N ILE A 233 -19.03 -17.15 13.25
CA ILE A 233 -20.26 -16.79 12.55
C ILE A 233 -21.43 -17.11 13.50
N VAL A 234 -22.15 -16.07 13.91
CA VAL A 234 -23.39 -16.21 14.67
C VAL A 234 -24.56 -15.65 13.88
N VAL A 235 -25.70 -16.30 13.98
CA VAL A 235 -26.88 -16.00 13.17
C VAL A 235 -28.09 -15.74 14.03
N SER A 236 -28.88 -14.75 13.67
CA SER A 236 -30.20 -14.47 14.26
C SER A 236 -31.23 -14.25 13.17
N GLY A 237 -32.34 -14.99 13.19
CA GLY A 237 -33.37 -14.83 12.16
C GLY A 237 -34.40 -15.96 12.13
N PRO A 238 -35.38 -15.87 11.22
CA PRO A 238 -36.47 -16.85 11.10
C PRO A 238 -36.00 -18.26 10.77
N THR A 239 -34.79 -18.45 10.21
CA THR A 239 -34.23 -19.72 9.70
C THR A 239 -33.56 -20.60 10.78
N MET A 240 -33.44 -20.10 12.01
CA MET A 240 -32.79 -20.80 13.12
C MET A 240 -33.69 -21.91 13.67
N MET A 241 -33.12 -23.07 13.99
CA MET A 241 -33.84 -24.11 14.72
C MET A 241 -34.49 -23.58 16.01
N ASN A 242 -35.56 -24.25 16.45
CA ASN A 242 -36.15 -23.97 17.74
C ASN A 242 -35.39 -24.60 18.91
N GLY A 243 -34.74 -25.74 18.69
CA GLY A 243 -33.88 -26.40 19.65
C GLY A 243 -33.65 -27.85 19.31
N TYR A 244 -32.95 -28.56 20.19
CA TYR A 244 -32.79 -30.00 20.09
C TYR A 244 -33.88 -30.76 20.84
N VAL A 245 -34.36 -31.85 20.25
CA VAL A 245 -35.37 -32.74 20.84
C VAL A 245 -34.91 -33.24 22.22
N GLY A 246 -35.64 -32.85 23.27
CA GLY A 246 -35.42 -33.32 24.64
C GLY A 246 -34.10 -32.87 25.29
N ASP A 247 -33.37 -31.93 24.69
CA ASP A 247 -32.04 -31.51 25.18
C ASP A 247 -31.93 -29.96 25.31
N PRO A 248 -32.52 -29.37 26.36
CA PRO A 248 -32.46 -27.92 26.59
C PRO A 248 -31.05 -27.46 26.97
N GLU A 249 -30.25 -28.31 27.61
CA GLU A 249 -28.87 -27.97 27.98
C GLU A 249 -28.02 -27.77 26.72
N LEU A 250 -28.06 -28.71 25.78
CA LEU A 250 -27.36 -28.57 24.51
C LEU A 250 -27.91 -27.40 23.68
N THR A 251 -29.22 -27.18 23.72
CA THR A 251 -29.86 -26.04 23.06
C THR A 251 -29.30 -24.72 23.57
N SER A 252 -29.19 -24.53 24.89
CA SER A 252 -28.63 -23.30 25.49
C SER A 252 -27.14 -23.09 25.21
N LYS A 253 -26.39 -24.14 24.87
CA LYS A 253 -24.96 -24.03 24.51
C LYS A 253 -24.76 -23.45 23.12
N VAL A 254 -25.69 -23.71 22.19
CA VAL A 254 -25.59 -23.26 20.79
C VAL A 254 -26.51 -22.07 20.49
N ILE A 255 -27.63 -21.91 21.20
CA ILE A 255 -28.50 -20.75 21.11
C ILE A 255 -28.30 -19.88 22.34
N LYS A 256 -27.70 -18.71 22.16
CA LYS A 256 -27.55 -17.70 23.22
C LYS A 256 -28.61 -16.61 23.06
N VAL A 257 -29.05 -16.06 24.18
CA VAL A 257 -30.01 -14.95 24.21
C VAL A 257 -29.26 -13.72 24.71
N ASP A 258 -29.31 -12.62 23.95
CA ASP A 258 -28.70 -11.36 24.37
C ASP A 258 -29.59 -10.56 25.35
N SER A 259 -29.09 -9.42 25.81
CA SER A 259 -29.80 -8.54 26.77
C SER A 259 -31.13 -8.03 26.26
N ASP A 260 -31.33 -7.97 24.95
CA ASP A 260 -32.55 -7.49 24.31
C ASP A 260 -33.55 -8.63 24.04
N GLY A 261 -33.23 -9.85 24.51
CA GLY A 261 -34.08 -11.04 24.33
C GLY A 261 -33.94 -11.70 22.96
N ARG A 262 -32.97 -11.28 22.14
CA ARG A 262 -32.77 -11.82 20.79
C ARG A 262 -31.92 -13.10 20.85
N ARG A 263 -32.36 -14.12 20.09
CA ARG A 263 -31.70 -15.43 19.99
C ARG A 263 -30.61 -15.40 18.92
N TRP A 264 -29.44 -15.95 19.23
CA TRP A 264 -28.28 -16.08 18.36
C TRP A 264 -27.81 -17.54 18.33
N LEU A 265 -27.83 -18.15 17.14
CA LEU A 265 -27.23 -19.45 16.88
C LEU A 265 -25.72 -19.29 16.68
N HIS A 266 -24.93 -19.98 17.50
CA HIS A 266 -23.49 -20.12 17.38
C HIS A 266 -23.16 -21.30 16.46
N THR A 267 -22.70 -21.01 15.24
CA THR A 267 -22.46 -22.03 14.20
C THR A 267 -21.19 -22.85 14.44
N ARG A 268 -20.24 -22.32 15.24
CA ARG A 268 -18.87 -22.82 15.40
C ARG A 268 -18.02 -22.76 14.12
N ASP A 269 -18.50 -22.07 13.09
CA ASP A 269 -17.76 -21.79 11.87
C ASP A 269 -17.08 -20.42 11.98
N LEU A 270 -15.85 -20.32 11.47
CA LEU A 270 -15.07 -19.10 11.46
C LEU A 270 -15.38 -18.31 10.21
N GLY A 271 -15.64 -17.01 10.36
CA GLY A 271 -15.86 -16.09 9.24
C GLY A 271 -14.95 -14.89 9.31
N MET A 272 -14.74 -14.25 8.16
CA MET A 272 -14.00 -13.00 8.02
C MET A 272 -14.79 -12.00 7.19
N ARG A 273 -14.89 -10.76 7.65
CA ARG A 273 -15.54 -9.67 6.93
C ARG A 273 -14.61 -9.15 5.84
N THR A 274 -15.15 -8.98 4.65
CA THR A 274 -14.48 -8.43 3.46
C THR A 274 -15.33 -7.31 2.87
N SER A 275 -14.81 -6.58 1.87
CA SER A 275 -15.58 -5.57 1.13
C SER A 275 -16.81 -6.16 0.42
N GLU A 276 -16.76 -7.45 0.08
CA GLU A 276 -17.81 -8.16 -0.66
C GLU A 276 -18.84 -8.86 0.24
N GLY A 277 -18.61 -8.92 1.56
CA GLY A 277 -19.46 -9.64 2.53
C GLY A 277 -18.65 -10.48 3.51
N ILE A 278 -19.28 -11.48 4.13
CA ILE A 278 -18.60 -12.38 5.09
C ILE A 278 -18.10 -13.61 4.34
N VAL A 279 -16.81 -13.92 4.43
CA VAL A 279 -16.21 -15.14 3.88
C VAL A 279 -16.12 -16.22 4.96
N VAL A 280 -16.56 -17.45 4.64
CA VAL A 280 -16.40 -18.61 5.52
C VAL A 280 -14.97 -19.15 5.42
N MET A 281 -14.30 -19.26 6.56
CA MET A 281 -12.89 -19.65 6.64
C MET A 281 -12.65 -21.11 7.05
N GLY A 282 -13.64 -21.80 7.64
CA GLY A 282 -13.48 -23.16 8.16
C GLY A 282 -14.21 -23.36 9.48
N ARG A 283 -13.98 -24.49 10.17
CA ARG A 283 -14.53 -24.74 11.51
C ARG A 283 -13.55 -24.32 12.60
N LEU A 284 -14.06 -23.78 13.71
CA LEU A 284 -13.24 -23.49 14.89
C LEU A 284 -12.56 -24.75 15.47
N ASP A 285 -13.16 -25.93 15.26
CA ASP A 285 -12.73 -27.20 15.88
C ASP A 285 -11.78 -28.06 15.01
N SER A 286 -11.60 -27.76 13.72
CA SER A 286 -10.74 -28.55 12.80
C SER A 286 -9.30 -28.05 12.68
N MET A 287 -9.00 -26.89 13.26
CA MET A 287 -7.66 -26.33 13.25
C MET A 287 -6.71 -27.16 14.11
N VAL A 288 -5.64 -27.66 13.48
CA VAL A 288 -4.54 -28.32 14.18
C VAL A 288 -3.36 -27.39 14.31
N LYS A 289 -2.63 -27.46 15.43
CA LYS A 289 -1.37 -26.73 15.57
C LYS A 289 -0.24 -27.54 14.94
N VAL A 290 0.21 -27.12 13.76
CA VAL A 290 1.36 -27.67 13.04
C VAL A 290 2.50 -26.67 13.15
N ARG A 291 3.62 -27.06 13.77
CA ARG A 291 4.79 -26.19 13.96
C ARG A 291 4.45 -24.85 14.65
N GLY A 292 3.61 -24.91 15.68
CA GLY A 292 3.13 -23.75 16.44
C GLY A 292 2.07 -22.90 15.74
N GLN A 293 1.79 -23.14 14.46
CA GLN A 293 0.81 -22.39 13.67
C GLN A 293 -0.52 -23.16 13.60
N ARG A 294 -1.65 -22.44 13.70
CA ARG A 294 -2.96 -23.05 13.45
C ARG A 294 -3.13 -23.25 11.94
N VAL A 295 -3.26 -24.50 11.52
CA VAL A 295 -3.38 -24.90 10.11
C VAL A 295 -4.69 -25.65 9.90
N GLU A 296 -5.34 -25.36 8.77
CA GLU A 296 -6.51 -26.10 8.28
C GLU A 296 -6.02 -27.12 7.22
N PRO A 297 -6.08 -28.44 7.47
CA PRO A 297 -5.62 -29.44 6.50
C PRO A 297 -6.27 -29.32 5.11
N ALA A 298 -7.47 -28.74 5.03
CA ALA A 298 -8.19 -28.49 3.78
C ALA A 298 -7.48 -27.50 2.84
N GLU A 299 -6.63 -26.60 3.35
CA GLU A 299 -5.84 -25.69 2.49
C GLU A 299 -4.80 -26.46 1.66
N ALA A 300 -4.20 -27.49 2.25
CA ALA A 300 -3.29 -28.38 1.54
C ALA A 300 -4.02 -29.26 0.51
N GLU A 301 -5.23 -29.73 0.83
CA GLU A 301 -6.10 -30.44 -0.12
C GLU A 301 -6.42 -29.53 -1.33
N TYR A 302 -6.80 -28.28 -1.07
CA TYR A 302 -7.15 -27.32 -2.10
C TYR A 302 -5.97 -27.03 -3.05
N ALA A 303 -4.79 -26.71 -2.50
CA ALA A 303 -3.61 -26.43 -3.30
C ALA A 303 -3.21 -27.64 -4.17
N ALA A 304 -3.40 -28.86 -3.67
CA ALA A 304 -3.13 -30.08 -4.45
C ALA A 304 -4.08 -30.19 -5.64
N MET A 305 -5.38 -29.93 -5.43
CA MET A 305 -6.41 -29.97 -6.49
C MET A 305 -6.17 -28.89 -7.58
N GLN A 306 -5.62 -27.73 -7.23
CA GLN A 306 -5.34 -26.64 -8.19
C GLN A 306 -4.26 -26.99 -9.23
N THR A 307 -3.45 -28.03 -8.99
CA THR A 307 -2.48 -28.51 -10.00
C THR A 307 -3.14 -29.06 -11.26
N GLY A 308 -4.45 -29.36 -11.22
CA GLY A 308 -5.20 -29.98 -12.31
C GLY A 308 -4.85 -31.44 -12.58
N ALA A 309 -3.76 -31.94 -11.99
CA ALA A 309 -3.26 -33.30 -12.10
C ALA A 309 -3.70 -34.20 -10.92
N VAL A 310 -4.19 -33.60 -9.84
CA VAL A 310 -4.83 -34.28 -8.71
C VAL A 310 -6.34 -34.30 -8.93
N VAL A 311 -6.93 -35.49 -8.91
CA VAL A 311 -8.36 -35.75 -9.15
C VAL A 311 -9.15 -35.73 -7.84
N GLU A 312 -8.54 -36.24 -6.77
CA GLU A 312 -9.14 -36.35 -5.44
C GLU A 312 -8.04 -36.35 -4.37
N CYS A 313 -8.26 -35.75 -3.20
CA CYS A 313 -7.29 -35.78 -2.11
C CYS A 313 -7.91 -35.61 -0.72
N ALA A 314 -7.20 -36.07 0.31
CA ALA A 314 -7.51 -35.85 1.71
C ALA A 314 -6.24 -35.66 2.53
N CYS A 315 -6.16 -34.58 3.30
CA CYS A 315 -5.07 -34.26 4.18
C CYS A 315 -5.45 -34.60 5.62
N VAL A 316 -4.61 -35.40 6.27
CA VAL A 316 -4.85 -35.94 7.61
C VAL A 316 -3.71 -35.49 8.53
N PRO A 317 -4.02 -34.90 9.70
CA PRO A 317 -3.00 -34.57 10.67
C PRO A 317 -2.54 -35.81 11.46
N TYR A 318 -1.25 -35.90 11.77
CA TYR A 318 -0.64 -37.01 12.53
C TYR A 318 0.41 -36.53 13.55
N GLY A 319 0.81 -37.41 14.48
CA GLY A 319 1.72 -37.09 15.61
C GLY A 319 0.99 -36.74 16.91
N ASP A 320 1.61 -36.97 18.07
CA ASP A 320 0.94 -36.86 19.38
C ASP A 320 1.10 -35.50 20.07
N ILE A 321 2.29 -34.87 19.98
CA ILE A 321 2.62 -33.62 20.68
C ILE A 321 2.67 -32.42 19.71
N GLU A 322 3.32 -32.60 18.56
CA GLU A 322 3.32 -31.63 17.46
C GLU A 322 2.64 -32.29 16.26
N LYS A 323 1.54 -31.69 15.79
CA LYS A 323 0.80 -32.25 14.64
C LYS A 323 1.57 -31.96 13.35
N ARG A 324 1.61 -32.93 12.44
CA ARG A 324 2.17 -32.87 11.08
C ARG A 324 1.08 -33.20 10.06
N LEU A 325 1.31 -32.95 8.77
CA LEU A 325 0.30 -33.17 7.72
C LEU A 325 0.70 -34.31 6.77
N CYS A 326 -0.24 -35.21 6.48
CA CYS A 326 -0.11 -36.25 5.47
C CYS A 326 -1.22 -36.09 4.42
N LEU A 327 -0.85 -35.83 3.17
CA LEU A 327 -1.78 -35.69 2.05
C LEU A 327 -1.88 -37.01 1.27
N PHE A 328 -3.05 -37.64 1.31
CA PHE A 328 -3.40 -38.74 0.41
C PHE A 328 -4.04 -38.16 -0.85
N TYR A 329 -3.66 -38.64 -2.03
CA TYR A 329 -4.23 -38.14 -3.28
C TYR A 329 -4.34 -39.21 -4.37
N VAL A 330 -5.27 -39.00 -5.29
CA VAL A 330 -5.48 -39.76 -6.54
C VAL A 330 -5.21 -38.80 -7.68
N GLY A 331 -4.27 -39.11 -8.58
CA GLY A 331 -3.89 -38.19 -9.65
C GLY A 331 -2.78 -38.70 -10.56
N GLY A 332 -2.51 -37.96 -11.65
CA GLY A 332 -1.49 -38.28 -12.65
C GLY A 332 -0.10 -37.67 -12.37
N ILE A 333 0.04 -36.91 -11.28
CA ILE A 333 1.30 -36.27 -10.87
C ILE A 333 2.13 -37.22 -9.96
N GLU A 334 3.45 -37.04 -9.96
CA GLU A 334 4.38 -37.74 -9.06
C GLU A 334 4.55 -36.95 -7.75
N GLU A 335 4.83 -37.65 -6.65
CA GLU A 335 4.80 -37.08 -5.29
C GLU A 335 5.76 -35.89 -5.09
N ASP A 336 7.00 -35.99 -5.57
CA ASP A 336 7.99 -34.90 -5.47
C ASP A 336 7.56 -33.67 -6.26
N ARG A 337 7.01 -33.88 -7.45
CA ARG A 337 6.52 -32.77 -8.28
C ARG A 337 5.28 -32.13 -7.68
N LEU A 338 4.39 -32.92 -7.07
CA LEU A 338 3.25 -32.38 -6.31
C LEU A 338 3.74 -31.59 -5.09
N ARG A 339 4.78 -32.05 -4.40
CA ARG A 339 5.40 -31.32 -3.28
C ARG A 339 5.97 -29.98 -3.72
N GLU A 340 6.68 -29.94 -4.84
CA GLU A 340 7.21 -28.70 -5.42
C GLU A 340 6.08 -27.72 -5.75
N GLU A 341 5.01 -28.17 -6.41
CA GLU A 341 3.85 -27.32 -6.72
C GLU A 341 3.15 -26.82 -5.45
N LEU A 342 2.99 -27.68 -4.43
CA LEU A 342 2.44 -27.29 -3.14
C LEU A 342 3.34 -26.26 -2.42
N SER A 343 4.67 -26.39 -2.52
CA SER A 343 5.61 -25.46 -1.89
C SER A 343 5.61 -24.06 -2.51
N LYS A 344 5.16 -23.93 -3.76
CA LYS A 344 4.93 -22.64 -4.42
C LYS A 344 3.60 -22.01 -3.97
N ALA A 345 2.61 -22.84 -3.67
CA ALA A 345 1.25 -22.40 -3.35
C ALA A 345 1.00 -22.21 -1.84
N LEU A 346 1.76 -22.87 -0.97
CA LEU A 346 1.54 -22.92 0.48
C LEU A 346 2.77 -22.47 1.28
N PRO A 347 2.59 -21.80 2.43
CA PRO A 347 3.65 -21.61 3.41
C PRO A 347 4.29 -22.94 3.85
N GLY A 348 5.59 -22.95 4.13
CA GLY A 348 6.35 -24.19 4.39
C GLY A 348 5.87 -25.04 5.60
N TYR A 349 5.05 -24.49 6.49
CA TYR A 349 4.42 -25.23 7.59
C TYR A 349 3.08 -25.88 7.21
N MET A 350 2.48 -25.50 6.06
CA MET A 350 1.25 -26.07 5.50
C MET A 350 1.54 -27.10 4.40
N VAL A 351 2.76 -27.13 3.86
CA VAL A 351 3.18 -28.18 2.92
C VAL A 351 3.21 -29.53 3.66
N PRO A 352 2.45 -30.54 3.20
CA PRO A 352 2.40 -31.84 3.85
C PRO A 352 3.78 -32.48 3.99
N ASP A 353 4.09 -32.95 5.20
CA ASP A 353 5.33 -33.69 5.49
C ASP A 353 5.36 -35.00 4.67
N MET A 354 4.21 -35.66 4.55
CA MET A 354 4.00 -36.84 3.71
C MET A 354 2.99 -36.57 2.60
N ILE A 355 3.27 -37.05 1.39
CA ILE A 355 2.37 -37.02 0.24
C ILE A 355 2.32 -38.44 -0.30
N VAL A 356 1.12 -39.02 -0.39
CA VAL A 356 0.92 -40.44 -0.66
C VAL A 356 -0.10 -40.64 -1.78
N LYS A 357 0.35 -41.21 -2.89
CA LYS A 357 -0.50 -41.54 -4.04
C LYS A 357 -1.34 -42.80 -3.74
N LYS A 358 -2.62 -42.75 -4.08
CA LYS A 358 -3.58 -43.86 -3.97
C LYS A 358 -4.31 -44.07 -5.29
N GLU A 359 -4.77 -45.31 -5.53
CA GLU A 359 -5.63 -45.62 -6.68
C GLU A 359 -7.07 -45.10 -6.49
N SER A 360 -7.58 -45.09 -5.25
CA SER A 360 -8.86 -44.48 -4.87
C SER A 360 -8.89 -44.14 -3.37
N LEU A 361 -9.76 -43.20 -2.96
CA LEU A 361 -10.00 -42.85 -1.56
C LEU A 361 -11.31 -43.49 -1.03
N PRO A 362 -11.37 -43.87 0.26
CA PRO A 362 -12.58 -44.44 0.85
C PRO A 362 -13.66 -43.37 1.05
N HIS A 363 -14.91 -43.67 0.71
CA HIS A 363 -16.04 -42.75 0.82
C HIS A 363 -17.10 -43.29 1.80
N ASN A 364 -17.81 -42.40 2.50
CA ASN A 364 -18.96 -42.74 3.32
C ASN A 364 -20.27 -42.78 2.49
N ALA A 365 -21.38 -43.16 3.11
CA ALA A 365 -22.69 -43.28 2.46
C ALA A 365 -23.21 -41.98 1.79
N ASN A 366 -22.60 -40.82 2.11
CA ASN A 366 -22.93 -39.52 1.55
C ASN A 366 -21.97 -39.10 0.42
N GLY A 367 -21.10 -39.99 -0.06
CA GLY A 367 -20.10 -39.67 -1.07
C GLY A 367 -19.02 -38.70 -0.58
N LYS A 368 -18.80 -38.58 0.74
CA LYS A 368 -17.68 -37.81 1.31
C LYS A 368 -16.52 -38.73 1.67
N ILE A 369 -15.28 -38.25 1.54
CA ILE A 369 -14.09 -39.01 1.92
C ILE A 369 -14.12 -39.38 3.41
N ALA A 370 -14.05 -40.68 3.70
CA ALA A 370 -14.01 -41.25 5.04
C ALA A 370 -12.57 -41.19 5.60
N ARG A 371 -12.15 -39.99 6.03
CA ARG A 371 -10.79 -39.69 6.50
C ARG A 371 -10.29 -40.62 7.63
N THR A 372 -11.18 -41.16 8.45
CA THR A 372 -10.85 -42.11 9.53
C THR A 372 -10.37 -43.48 9.06
N LEU A 373 -10.53 -43.81 7.77
CA LEU A 373 -10.10 -45.08 7.17
C LEU A 373 -8.73 -44.98 6.47
N LEU A 374 -8.10 -43.80 6.46
CA LEU A 374 -6.80 -43.57 5.83
C LEU A 374 -5.67 -43.93 6.81
N ALA A 375 -4.84 -44.92 6.45
CA ALA A 375 -3.68 -45.35 7.23
C ALA A 375 -2.39 -44.64 6.76
N LEU A 376 -1.60 -44.15 7.71
CA LEU A 376 -0.32 -43.47 7.49
C LEU A 376 0.79 -44.46 7.04
N PRO A 377 1.73 -44.06 6.16
CA PRO A 377 2.93 -44.83 5.84
C PRO A 377 3.88 -44.96 7.05
N GLU A 378 4.68 -46.04 7.10
CA GLU A 378 5.80 -46.17 8.04
C GLU A 378 6.98 -45.27 7.59
N ASP A 379 7.58 -44.49 8.51
CA ASP A 379 8.63 -43.49 8.21
C ASP A 379 9.84 -44.11 7.48
N VAL A 380 10.33 -43.43 6.41
CA VAL A 380 11.53 -43.81 5.64
C VAL A 380 12.64 -42.77 5.88
N ASP A 381 13.74 -43.21 6.49
CA ASP A 381 14.98 -42.45 6.73
C ASP A 381 15.86 -42.47 5.46
N GLU A 382 16.02 -41.35 4.74
CA GLU A 382 17.01 -41.25 3.64
C GLU A 382 18.29 -40.52 4.11
N GLY A 383 19.44 -41.15 3.84
CA GLY A 383 20.73 -40.94 4.50
C GLY A 383 21.37 -39.55 4.35
N VAL A 384 21.70 -38.96 5.49
CA VAL A 384 22.48 -37.72 5.62
C VAL A 384 23.99 -38.01 5.61
N ALA A 385 24.75 -37.30 4.78
CA ALA A 385 26.21 -37.38 4.73
C ALA A 385 26.86 -36.95 6.06
N GLN A 386 27.94 -37.61 6.48
CA GLN A 386 28.58 -37.39 7.79
C GLN A 386 29.58 -36.20 7.77
N PRO A 387 29.70 -35.42 8.86
CA PRO A 387 30.72 -34.38 9.02
C PRO A 387 32.15 -34.92 8.90
N SER A 388 33.02 -34.17 8.24
CA SER A 388 34.41 -34.58 7.99
C SER A 388 35.43 -33.96 8.95
N ASN A 389 35.04 -32.95 9.73
CA ASN A 389 35.87 -32.31 10.76
C ASN A 389 35.03 -31.80 11.95
N GLU A 390 35.70 -31.44 13.04
CA GLU A 390 35.07 -31.02 14.30
C GLU A 390 34.23 -29.75 14.16
N LEU A 391 34.65 -28.80 13.30
CA LEU A 391 33.92 -27.57 13.01
C LEU A 391 32.60 -27.85 12.26
N GLU A 392 32.65 -28.69 11.22
CA GLU A 392 31.47 -29.15 10.50
C GLU A 392 30.49 -29.85 11.44
N MET A 393 30.99 -30.71 12.34
CA MET A 393 30.16 -31.42 13.32
C MET A 393 29.45 -30.45 14.26
N VAL A 394 30.17 -29.47 14.81
CA VAL A 394 29.58 -28.46 15.70
C VAL A 394 28.52 -27.62 14.98
N ILE A 395 28.76 -27.23 13.73
CA ILE A 395 27.81 -26.40 12.97
C ILE A 395 26.59 -27.23 12.53
N CYS A 396 26.79 -28.51 12.15
CA CYS A 396 25.68 -29.43 11.86
C CYS A 396 24.81 -29.67 13.09
N ASP A 397 25.41 -29.87 14.27
CA ASP A 397 24.70 -30.01 15.53
C ASP A 397 23.92 -28.73 15.86
N ALA A 398 24.53 -27.55 15.67
CA ALA A 398 23.87 -26.27 15.92
C ALA A 398 22.68 -26.04 14.98
N PHE A 399 22.81 -26.38 13.70
CA PHE A 399 21.70 -26.35 12.74
C PHE A 399 20.60 -27.33 13.14
N SER A 400 20.97 -28.57 13.49
CA SER A 400 20.03 -29.61 13.90
C SER A 400 19.23 -29.16 15.13
N GLU A 401 19.91 -28.66 16.16
CA GLU A 401 19.30 -28.18 17.40
C GLU A 401 18.40 -26.96 17.17
N ALA A 402 18.87 -25.96 16.43
CA ALA A 402 18.08 -24.76 16.12
C ALA A 402 16.85 -25.05 15.25
N LEU A 403 16.91 -26.10 14.42
CA LEU A 403 15.82 -26.49 13.51
C LEU A 403 14.94 -27.61 14.08
N GLY A 404 15.04 -27.92 15.38
CA GLY A 404 14.16 -28.86 16.07
C GLY A 404 14.52 -30.33 15.89
N GLY A 405 15.80 -30.67 15.82
CA GLY A 405 16.31 -32.05 15.76
C GLY A 405 16.28 -32.69 14.38
N LYS A 406 16.23 -31.89 13.30
CA LYS A 406 16.32 -32.41 11.92
C LYS A 406 17.68 -33.07 11.68
N ALA A 407 17.72 -34.08 10.82
CA ALA A 407 18.99 -34.65 10.38
C ALA A 407 19.69 -33.65 9.43
N VAL A 408 20.84 -33.11 9.86
CA VAL A 408 21.60 -32.07 9.13
C VAL A 408 22.97 -32.62 8.74
N GLY A 409 23.31 -32.48 7.46
CA GLY A 409 24.62 -32.88 6.92
C GLY A 409 25.48 -31.66 6.56
N PRO A 410 26.76 -31.88 6.20
CA PRO A 410 27.70 -30.79 5.92
C PRO A 410 27.31 -29.88 4.76
N ASP A 411 26.50 -30.40 3.83
CA ASP A 411 26.06 -29.71 2.61
C ASP A 411 24.59 -29.24 2.71
N SER A 412 24.00 -29.30 3.91
CA SER A 412 22.63 -28.86 4.16
C SER A 412 22.54 -27.33 4.21
N SER A 413 21.74 -26.74 3.32
CA SER A 413 21.49 -25.29 3.32
C SER A 413 20.50 -24.89 4.43
N PHE A 414 20.87 -23.90 5.23
CA PHE A 414 20.08 -23.43 6.37
C PHE A 414 18.68 -22.94 5.97
N THR A 415 18.60 -22.11 4.92
CA THR A 415 17.34 -21.52 4.43
C THR A 415 16.42 -22.55 3.78
N ARG A 416 16.98 -23.53 3.05
CA ARG A 416 16.18 -24.62 2.44
C ARG A 416 15.59 -25.56 3.48
N LEU A 417 16.22 -25.69 4.65
CA LEU A 417 15.69 -26.45 5.78
C LEU A 417 14.63 -25.68 6.59
N GLY A 418 14.20 -24.51 6.11
CA GLY A 418 13.22 -23.66 6.78
C GLY A 418 13.79 -22.80 7.91
N GLY A 419 15.11 -22.54 7.88
CA GLY A 419 15.74 -21.58 8.78
C GLY A 419 15.40 -20.14 8.38
N ASP A 420 15.05 -19.34 9.38
CA ASP A 420 14.75 -17.91 9.32
C ASP A 420 15.70 -17.11 10.21
N SER A 421 15.50 -15.80 10.33
CA SER A 421 16.36 -14.94 11.17
C SER A 421 16.34 -15.36 12.65
N LEU A 422 15.22 -15.88 13.17
CA LEU A 422 15.08 -16.26 14.58
C LEU A 422 15.86 -17.55 14.89
N THR A 423 15.66 -18.57 14.07
CA THR A 423 16.41 -19.84 14.14
C THR A 423 17.88 -19.63 13.80
N GLY A 424 18.20 -18.69 12.91
CA GLY A 424 19.56 -18.28 12.60
C GLY A 424 20.30 -17.71 13.81
N MET A 425 19.61 -16.92 14.63
CA MET A 425 20.18 -16.44 15.90
C MET A 425 20.43 -17.58 16.90
N ALA A 426 19.59 -18.61 16.92
CA ALA A 426 19.82 -19.80 17.74
C ALA A 426 21.09 -20.57 17.29
N VAL A 427 21.29 -20.74 15.98
CA VAL A 427 22.52 -21.32 15.42
C VAL A 427 23.76 -20.51 15.85
N ILE A 428 23.70 -19.19 15.72
CA ILE A 428 24.78 -18.28 16.12
C ILE A 428 25.07 -18.43 17.62
N SER A 429 24.03 -18.50 18.45
CA SER A 429 24.15 -18.72 19.90
C SER A 429 24.86 -20.01 20.25
N ILE A 430 24.42 -21.12 19.65
CA ILE A 430 24.97 -22.45 19.93
C ILE A 430 26.42 -22.51 19.46
N CYS A 431 26.75 -21.99 18.28
CA CYS A 431 28.12 -21.94 17.78
C CYS A 431 29.02 -21.07 18.66
N ALA A 432 28.54 -19.89 19.10
CA ALA A 432 29.27 -19.01 19.98
C ALA A 432 29.56 -19.65 21.35
N SER A 433 28.60 -20.41 21.90
CA SER A 433 28.79 -21.17 23.15
C SER A 433 29.89 -22.23 23.05
N LYS A 434 30.19 -22.70 21.83
CA LYS A 434 31.27 -23.64 21.52
C LYS A 434 32.53 -22.94 20.97
N GLY A 435 32.62 -21.61 21.12
CA GLY A 435 33.79 -20.81 20.76
C GLY A 435 33.98 -20.55 19.26
N ILE A 436 32.93 -20.74 18.46
CA ILE A 436 32.95 -20.57 17.00
C ILE A 436 32.10 -19.36 16.61
N ARG A 437 32.69 -18.41 15.89
CA ARG A 437 31.98 -17.23 15.40
C ARG A 437 31.28 -17.54 14.08
N VAL A 438 29.94 -17.51 14.09
CA VAL A 438 29.08 -17.55 12.91
C VAL A 438 28.34 -16.23 12.82
N THR A 439 28.27 -15.65 11.62
CA THR A 439 27.63 -14.34 11.40
C THR A 439 26.26 -14.50 10.74
N PRO A 440 25.33 -13.55 10.96
CA PRO A 440 24.03 -13.56 10.28
C PRO A 440 24.16 -13.55 8.75
N SER A 441 25.13 -12.81 8.20
CA SER A 441 25.32 -12.74 6.74
C SER A 441 25.69 -14.09 6.13
N GLN A 442 26.50 -14.91 6.81
CA GLN A 442 26.85 -16.26 6.35
C GLN A 442 25.62 -17.16 6.28
N LEU A 443 24.73 -17.09 7.27
CA LEU A 443 23.49 -17.89 7.28
C LEU A 443 22.49 -17.40 6.23
N MET A 444 22.31 -16.08 6.10
CA MET A 444 21.35 -15.48 5.17
C MET A 444 21.80 -15.59 3.71
N ALA A 445 23.10 -15.68 3.44
CA ALA A 445 23.65 -16.03 2.13
C ALA A 445 23.41 -17.51 1.75
N GLY A 446 22.80 -18.31 2.63
CA GLY A 446 22.47 -19.71 2.39
C GLY A 446 23.66 -20.66 2.49
N MET A 447 24.76 -20.24 3.12
CA MET A 447 25.97 -21.05 3.26
C MET A 447 25.68 -22.35 4.04
N THR A 448 26.31 -23.43 3.60
CA THR A 448 26.26 -24.77 4.22
C THR A 448 27.21 -24.87 5.43
N PRO A 449 27.02 -25.83 6.36
CA PRO A 449 27.95 -26.07 7.46
C PRO A 449 29.41 -26.22 7.01
N ARG A 450 29.65 -26.86 5.86
CA ARG A 450 30.98 -26.99 5.23
C ARG A 450 31.56 -25.65 4.80
N GLU A 451 30.76 -24.78 4.21
CA GLU A 451 31.21 -23.46 3.77
C GLU A 451 31.48 -22.54 4.96
N ILE A 452 30.64 -22.58 6.00
CA ILE A 452 30.84 -21.82 7.24
C ILE A 452 32.11 -22.28 7.95
N ALA A 453 32.33 -23.60 8.05
CA ALA A 453 33.53 -24.19 8.68
C ALA A 453 34.86 -23.73 8.03
N ARG A 454 34.83 -23.31 6.75
CA ARG A 454 36.02 -22.81 6.04
C ARG A 454 36.36 -21.36 6.36
N VAL A 455 35.39 -20.57 6.82
CA VAL A 455 35.52 -19.10 6.96
C VAL A 455 35.29 -18.59 8.39
N CYS A 456 34.83 -19.44 9.31
CA CYS A 456 34.57 -19.05 10.69
C CYS A 456 35.86 -18.85 11.50
N GLU A 457 35.83 -17.88 12.42
CA GLU A 457 36.92 -17.59 13.36
C GLU A 457 36.66 -18.22 14.73
N ARG A 458 37.73 -18.59 15.46
CA ARG A 458 37.63 -18.98 16.87
C ARG A 458 37.63 -17.75 17.76
N ILE A 459 36.71 -17.69 18.72
CA ILE A 459 36.62 -16.59 19.69
C ILE A 459 37.81 -16.69 20.67
N SER A 460 38.71 -15.69 20.68
CA SER A 460 39.81 -15.59 21.64
C SER A 460 39.32 -15.03 22.99
N GLY A 461 39.83 -15.55 24.11
CA GLY A 461 39.29 -15.31 25.45
C GLY A 461 39.78 -14.06 26.22
N ASP A 462 40.67 -13.22 25.66
CA ASP A 462 41.13 -12.00 26.35
C ASP A 462 40.34 -10.76 25.88
N ARG A 463 39.62 -10.13 26.82
CA ARG A 463 38.90 -8.85 26.59
C ARG A 463 39.84 -7.66 26.72
N ARG A 464 39.71 -6.71 25.79
CA ARG A 464 40.45 -5.44 25.78
C ARG A 464 39.90 -4.45 26.82
N TYR A 465 38.60 -4.48 27.08
CA TYR A 465 37.95 -3.60 28.07
C TYR A 465 37.36 -4.40 29.24
N THR A 466 37.38 -3.79 30.42
CA THR A 466 36.83 -4.35 31.66
C THR A 466 36.00 -3.30 32.40
N LEU A 467 35.19 -3.72 33.37
CA LEU A 467 34.44 -2.79 34.22
C LEU A 467 35.36 -1.80 34.97
N GLU A 468 36.59 -2.22 35.27
CA GLU A 468 37.60 -1.40 35.98
C GLU A 468 38.28 -0.38 35.06
N THR A 469 38.53 -0.74 33.81
CA THR A 469 39.23 0.11 32.83
C THR A 469 38.29 1.01 32.02
N GLY A 470 36.99 0.72 32.06
CA GLY A 470 35.99 1.38 31.23
C GLY A 470 36.15 1.05 29.75
N CYS A 471 35.22 1.53 28.94
CA CYS A 471 35.27 1.41 27.48
C CYS A 471 34.98 2.76 26.81
N PRO A 472 35.41 3.00 25.56
CA PRO A 472 35.01 4.19 24.81
C PRO A 472 33.50 4.22 24.59
N VAL A 473 32.92 5.43 24.56
CA VAL A 473 31.54 5.61 24.09
C VAL A 473 31.56 5.51 22.56
N THR A 474 30.81 4.57 21.99
CA THR A 474 30.86 4.21 20.57
C THR A 474 29.44 4.12 19.98
N GLY A 475 29.35 3.98 18.65
CA GLY A 475 28.08 3.74 17.95
C GLY A 475 27.00 4.78 18.26
N GLY A 476 25.76 4.30 18.43
CA GLY A 476 24.61 5.16 18.72
C GLY A 476 24.71 5.93 20.03
N ALA A 477 25.47 5.44 21.03
CA ALA A 477 25.70 6.18 22.27
C ALA A 477 26.59 7.42 22.05
N LEU A 478 27.57 7.31 21.14
CA LEU A 478 28.43 8.44 20.77
C LEU A 478 27.65 9.50 20.00
N ASP A 479 26.76 9.11 19.09
CA ASP A 479 25.89 10.04 18.37
C ASP A 479 25.01 10.85 19.35
N VAL A 480 24.44 10.20 20.38
CA VAL A 480 23.67 10.88 21.43
C VAL A 480 24.53 11.84 22.25
N TYR A 481 25.74 11.42 22.65
CA TYR A 481 26.68 12.28 23.36
C TYR A 481 27.03 13.54 22.55
N LEU A 482 27.33 13.39 21.26
CA LEU A 482 27.67 14.51 20.38
C LEU A 482 26.51 15.50 20.23
N ASP A 483 25.28 14.99 20.16
CA ASP A 483 24.07 15.81 20.15
C ASP A 483 23.94 16.65 21.44
N ILE A 484 24.16 16.06 22.61
CA ILE A 484 24.13 16.76 23.90
C ILE A 484 25.21 17.86 23.94
N VAL A 485 26.45 17.53 23.56
CA VAL A 485 27.57 18.49 23.54
C VAL A 485 27.36 19.60 22.50
N SER A 486 26.60 19.34 21.43
CA SER A 486 26.21 20.34 20.42
C SER A 486 25.09 21.30 20.90
N GLY A 487 24.50 21.04 22.07
CA GLY A 487 23.46 21.87 22.67
C GLY A 487 22.03 21.43 22.40
N LYS A 488 21.79 20.20 21.90
CA LYS A 488 20.44 19.63 21.85
C LYS A 488 19.94 19.31 23.26
N THR A 489 18.63 19.42 23.47
CA THR A 489 18.00 19.15 24.77
C THR A 489 18.15 17.68 25.15
N ASP A 490 18.84 17.41 26.25
CA ASP A 490 19.11 16.06 26.77
C ASP A 490 17.84 15.24 27.06
N SER A 491 16.76 15.89 27.49
CA SER A 491 15.53 15.20 27.91
C SER A 491 14.80 14.43 26.80
N VAL A 492 15.11 14.69 25.53
CA VAL A 492 14.59 13.90 24.39
C VAL A 492 15.21 12.50 24.33
N TYR A 493 16.30 12.26 25.08
CA TYR A 493 17.01 10.99 25.17
C TYR A 493 16.64 10.17 26.41
N ILE A 494 15.49 10.42 27.03
CA ILE A 494 15.05 9.70 28.23
C ILE A 494 13.95 8.71 27.87
N LEU A 495 14.22 7.42 28.11
CA LEU A 495 13.26 6.34 27.93
C LEU A 495 12.58 6.03 29.27
N GLY A 496 11.25 6.05 29.31
CA GLY A 496 10.46 5.77 30.50
C GLY A 496 9.67 4.47 30.41
N GLY A 497 9.39 3.83 31.54
CA GLY A 497 8.47 2.69 31.59
C GLY A 497 8.07 2.28 33.00
N ASP A 498 6.98 1.51 33.08
CA ASP A 498 6.42 1.02 34.35
C ASP A 498 6.41 -0.52 34.38
N LEU A 499 6.59 -1.07 35.58
CA LEU A 499 6.44 -2.49 35.90
C LEU A 499 5.57 -2.66 37.15
N PRO A 500 4.45 -3.41 37.09
CA PRO A 500 3.63 -3.70 38.28
C PRO A 500 4.40 -4.48 39.34
N LEU A 501 4.21 -4.14 40.62
CA LEU A 501 4.76 -4.90 41.74
C LEU A 501 3.92 -6.15 42.02
N PRO A 502 4.54 -7.35 42.15
CA PRO A 502 3.83 -8.56 42.56
C PRO A 502 3.19 -8.42 43.96
N GLU A 503 2.09 -9.14 44.20
CA GLU A 503 1.46 -9.18 45.52
C GLU A 503 2.44 -9.69 46.60
N GLY A 504 2.58 -8.93 47.69
CA GLY A 504 3.45 -9.29 48.81
C GLY A 504 4.89 -8.76 48.74
N VAL A 505 5.27 -8.11 47.64
CA VAL A 505 6.57 -7.42 47.52
C VAL A 505 6.46 -6.04 48.16
N ASP A 506 7.35 -5.73 49.12
CA ASP A 506 7.43 -4.42 49.75
C ASP A 506 8.44 -3.48 49.07
N VAL A 507 8.50 -2.23 49.52
CA VAL A 507 9.43 -1.22 48.98
C VAL A 507 10.90 -1.63 49.15
N SER A 508 11.25 -2.30 50.25
CA SER A 508 12.62 -2.74 50.54
C SER A 508 13.06 -3.86 49.60
N ASP A 509 12.15 -4.77 49.27
CA ASP A 509 12.41 -5.85 48.32
C ASP A 509 12.52 -5.32 46.89
N ALA A 510 11.73 -4.31 46.52
CA ALA A 510 11.89 -3.60 45.26
C ALA A 510 13.24 -2.87 45.14
N GLU A 511 13.71 -2.19 46.20
CA GLU A 511 15.04 -1.55 46.22
C GLU A 511 16.18 -2.57 46.06
N LYS A 512 16.07 -3.73 46.72
CA LYS A 512 17.05 -4.82 46.55
C LYS A 512 17.05 -5.37 45.13
N ALA A 513 15.87 -5.54 44.52
CA ALA A 513 15.73 -6.00 43.15
C ALA A 513 16.35 -4.99 42.16
N ILE A 514 16.13 -3.68 42.33
CA ILE A 514 16.76 -2.63 41.50
C ILE A 514 18.28 -2.65 41.66
N THR A 515 18.79 -2.82 42.88
CA THR A 515 20.23 -2.92 43.12
C THR A 515 20.83 -4.16 42.45
N ALA A 516 20.17 -5.31 42.58
CA ALA A 516 20.58 -6.56 41.94
C ALA A 516 20.49 -6.47 40.40
N LEU A 517 19.54 -5.72 39.86
CA LEU A 517 19.43 -5.44 38.43
C LEU A 517 20.63 -4.64 37.93
N ALA A 518 21.05 -3.60 38.66
CA ALA A 518 22.25 -2.81 38.32
C ALA A 518 23.54 -3.63 38.43
N ASP A 519 23.59 -4.62 39.33
CA ASP A 519 24.71 -5.55 39.43
C ASP A 519 24.73 -6.59 38.31
N ALA A 520 23.56 -7.05 37.87
CA ALA A 520 23.40 -7.92 36.71
C ALA A 520 23.68 -7.19 35.39
N HIS A 521 23.34 -5.90 35.27
CA HIS A 521 23.61 -5.06 34.11
C HIS A 521 24.48 -3.84 34.50
N PRO A 522 25.80 -4.01 34.61
CA PRO A 522 26.73 -2.95 35.01
C PRO A 522 26.68 -1.68 34.15
N ILE A 523 26.14 -1.75 32.92
CA ILE A 523 25.88 -0.58 32.07
C ILE A 523 24.96 0.45 32.74
N LEU A 524 24.07 0.03 33.65
CA LEU A 524 23.23 0.93 34.46
C LEU A 524 24.04 1.73 35.49
N LYS A 525 25.28 1.31 35.76
CA LYS A 525 26.25 2.00 36.61
C LYS A 525 27.21 2.85 35.79
N ALA A 526 26.92 3.09 34.50
CA ALA A 526 27.75 3.93 33.65
C ALA A 526 27.58 5.41 33.97
N ARG A 527 28.69 6.15 33.88
CA ARG A 527 28.76 7.61 33.70
C ARG A 527 29.79 7.92 32.63
N VAL A 528 29.70 9.09 32.03
CA VAL A 528 30.62 9.55 30.99
C VAL A 528 31.77 10.33 31.63
N GLU A 529 33.00 10.01 31.23
CA GLU A 529 34.20 10.78 31.58
C GLU A 529 35.00 11.09 30.31
N ASP A 530 35.43 12.34 30.16
CA ASP A 530 36.24 12.75 29.02
C ASP A 530 37.71 12.41 29.28
N TYR A 531 38.27 11.55 28.44
CA TYR A 531 39.67 11.15 28.52
C TYR A 531 40.39 11.52 27.22
N ASP A 532 41.33 12.45 27.28
CA ASP A 532 42.14 12.92 26.14
C ASP A 532 41.30 13.39 24.93
N GLY A 533 40.16 14.04 25.21
CA GLY A 533 39.25 14.57 24.19
C GLY A 533 38.26 13.55 23.59
N ALA A 534 38.17 12.34 24.14
CA ALA A 534 37.18 11.34 23.76
C ALA A 534 36.35 10.85 24.97
N PRO A 535 35.02 10.68 24.83
CA PRO A 535 34.16 10.22 25.91
C PRO A 535 34.37 8.72 26.19
N ARG A 536 34.41 8.35 27.48
CA ARG A 536 34.48 6.96 27.95
C ARG A 536 33.38 6.67 28.97
N PHE A 537 32.86 5.45 28.95
CA PHE A 537 32.03 4.93 30.02
C PHE A 537 32.89 4.40 31.17
N ILE A 538 32.57 4.84 32.38
CA ILE A 538 33.09 4.34 33.65
C ILE A 538 31.92 3.76 34.46
N PHE A 539 32.09 2.56 35.03
CA PHE A 539 30.99 1.76 35.60
C PHE A 539 30.93 1.81 37.14
N ASP A 540 31.05 3.01 37.72
CA ASP A 540 31.09 3.26 39.16
C ASP A 540 29.91 4.10 39.69
N SER A 541 28.95 4.46 38.84
CA SER A 541 27.77 5.23 39.24
C SER A 541 26.74 4.36 39.98
N LYS A 542 25.73 5.01 40.57
CA LYS A 542 24.62 4.34 41.26
C LYS A 542 23.29 4.85 40.70
N PRO A 543 22.33 3.94 40.38
CA PRO A 543 20.99 4.36 40.02
C PRO A 543 20.38 5.26 41.09
N GLU A 544 19.69 6.32 40.68
CA GLU A 544 18.90 7.13 41.62
C GLU A 544 17.63 6.36 41.99
N ILE A 545 17.36 6.17 43.28
CA ILE A 545 16.19 5.40 43.74
C ILE A 545 15.31 6.30 44.61
N TYR A 546 14.06 6.45 44.21
CA TYR A 546 13.05 7.29 44.85
C TYR A 546 11.94 6.42 45.46
N ARG A 547 11.56 6.74 46.70
CA ARG A 547 10.38 6.15 47.36
C ARG A 547 9.20 7.11 47.19
N GLY A 548 8.30 6.82 46.26
CA GLY A 548 7.24 7.75 45.86
C GLY A 548 7.69 8.67 44.73
N ASP A 549 7.57 9.98 44.92
CA ASP A 549 7.72 10.99 43.87
C ASP A 549 9.11 10.94 43.21
N MET A 550 9.14 10.64 41.92
CA MET A 550 10.33 10.58 41.07
C MET A 550 10.24 11.73 40.06
N PRO A 551 11.37 12.37 39.67
CA PRO A 551 11.37 13.36 38.60
C PRO A 551 10.72 12.85 37.30
N ASP A 552 9.95 13.72 36.64
CA ASP A 552 9.34 13.45 35.34
C ASP A 552 10.38 13.11 34.25
N ALA A 553 9.95 12.45 33.18
CA ALA A 553 10.85 11.98 32.11
C ALA A 553 11.49 13.14 31.33
N ASP A 554 10.96 14.36 31.41
CA ASP A 554 11.50 15.55 30.75
C ASP A 554 12.62 16.25 31.55
N VAL A 555 12.88 15.79 32.78
CA VAL A 555 13.99 16.30 33.60
C VAL A 555 15.30 15.68 33.10
N PRO A 556 16.30 16.45 32.63
CA PRO A 556 17.58 15.91 32.14
C PRO A 556 18.35 15.05 33.15
N PHE A 557 19.26 14.21 32.65
CA PHE A 557 20.28 13.54 33.47
C PHE A 557 21.58 14.33 33.46
N ASP A 558 22.36 14.23 34.54
CA ASP A 558 23.79 14.56 34.46
C ASP A 558 24.53 13.30 34.01
N ILE A 559 24.85 13.22 32.71
CA ILE A 559 25.54 12.08 32.11
C ILE A 559 26.91 11.79 32.74
N HIS A 560 27.51 12.77 33.42
CA HIS A 560 28.76 12.61 34.16
C HIS A 560 28.56 12.07 35.59
N ALA A 561 27.32 11.99 36.07
CA ALA A 561 26.97 11.49 37.40
C ALA A 561 26.18 10.17 37.33
N CYS A 562 25.01 10.16 36.69
CA CYS A 562 24.13 9.00 36.60
C CYS A 562 23.16 9.13 35.42
N MET A 563 22.82 8.01 34.78
CA MET A 563 21.98 7.94 33.59
C MET A 563 20.71 7.10 33.77
N CYS A 564 20.38 6.71 35.00
CA CYS A 564 19.16 5.96 35.28
C CYS A 564 18.59 6.28 36.67
N ARG A 565 17.27 6.33 36.75
CA ARG A 565 16.53 6.48 38.00
C ARG A 565 15.29 5.59 38.05
N PHE A 566 14.92 5.21 39.27
CA PHE A 566 13.82 4.30 39.57
C PHE A 566 12.93 4.91 40.65
N GLY A 567 11.61 4.86 40.44
CA GLY A 567 10.58 5.32 41.37
C GLY A 567 9.76 4.14 41.86
N ILE A 568 9.69 3.94 43.17
CA ILE A 568 8.91 2.85 43.77
C ILE A 568 7.60 3.42 44.29
N PHE A 569 6.51 3.07 43.61
CA PHE A 569 5.15 3.50 43.92
C PHE A 569 4.34 2.37 44.55
N LYS A 570 3.17 2.69 45.09
CA LYS A 570 2.25 1.70 45.66
C LYS A 570 1.64 0.85 44.54
N GLY A 571 2.31 -0.27 44.22
CA GLY A 571 1.87 -1.25 43.23
C GLY A 571 2.66 -1.24 41.92
N ALA A 572 3.69 -0.41 41.75
CA ALA A 572 4.54 -0.40 40.56
C ALA A 572 5.95 0.15 40.83
N VAL A 573 6.90 -0.22 39.98
CA VAL A 573 8.20 0.44 39.82
C VAL A 573 8.21 1.15 38.47
N SER A 574 8.37 2.46 38.48
CA SER A 574 8.67 3.25 37.28
C SER A 574 10.18 3.40 37.13
N PHE A 575 10.68 3.52 35.91
CA PHE A 575 12.08 3.79 35.63
C PHE A 575 12.23 4.75 34.46
N HIS A 576 13.20 5.66 34.57
CA HIS A 576 13.68 6.53 33.51
C HIS A 576 15.15 6.20 33.25
N ILE A 577 15.51 5.92 32.01
CA ILE A 577 16.86 5.50 31.63
C ILE A 577 17.30 6.26 30.38
N HIS A 578 18.52 6.77 30.40
CA HIS A 578 19.08 7.53 29.29
C HIS A 578 19.39 6.64 28.08
N HIS A 579 19.12 7.14 26.88
CA HIS A 579 19.23 6.40 25.63
C HIS A 579 20.70 6.09 25.24
N MET A 580 21.70 6.68 25.92
CA MET A 580 23.11 6.27 25.77
C MET A 580 23.42 4.88 26.34
N ILE A 581 22.63 4.41 27.30
CA ILE A 581 22.87 3.14 28.01
C ILE A 581 21.73 2.14 27.82
N SER A 582 20.72 2.48 27.03
CA SER A 582 19.55 1.65 26.78
C SER A 582 18.91 1.99 25.44
N ASP A 583 18.27 1.01 24.81
CA ASP A 583 17.46 1.15 23.60
C ASP A 583 16.10 0.43 23.77
N GLY A 584 15.23 0.46 22.76
CA GLY A 584 13.90 -0.14 22.86
C GLY A 584 13.90 -1.64 23.24
N THR A 585 14.89 -2.40 22.76
CA THR A 585 15.03 -3.83 23.12
C THR A 585 15.53 -3.98 24.56
N SER A 586 16.49 -3.15 24.98
CA SER A 586 16.99 -3.10 26.36
C SER A 586 15.88 -2.83 27.36
N MET A 587 14.91 -1.96 27.03
CA MET A 587 13.78 -1.69 27.91
C MET A 587 12.93 -2.94 28.17
N MET A 588 12.79 -3.83 27.19
CA MET A 588 12.08 -5.11 27.34
C MET A 588 12.86 -6.10 28.20
N VAL A 589 14.18 -6.18 27.99
CA VAL A 589 15.10 -6.99 28.81
C VAL A 589 15.04 -6.52 30.27
N LEU A 590 15.13 -5.22 30.51
CA LEU A 590 15.05 -4.63 31.85
C LEU A 590 13.73 -4.94 32.56
N LYS A 591 12.59 -4.86 31.86
CA LYS A 591 11.28 -5.24 32.43
C LYS A 591 11.23 -6.72 32.82
N LYS A 592 11.68 -7.61 31.93
CA LYS A 592 11.75 -9.06 32.15
C LYS A 592 12.65 -9.41 33.34
N ASP A 593 13.83 -8.82 33.40
CA ASP A 593 14.87 -9.13 34.37
C ASP A 593 14.55 -8.54 35.75
N LEU A 594 13.99 -7.33 35.80
CA LEU A 594 13.44 -6.76 37.03
C LEU A 594 12.27 -7.61 37.56
N GLY A 595 11.36 -8.07 36.68
CA GLY A 595 10.28 -8.99 37.06
C GLY A 595 10.79 -10.31 37.64
N THR A 596 11.86 -10.86 37.04
CA THR A 596 12.52 -12.09 37.52
C THR A 596 13.11 -11.90 38.92
N LEU A 597 13.78 -10.77 39.18
CA LEU A 597 14.35 -10.45 40.49
C LEU A 597 13.28 -10.19 41.56
N LEU A 598 12.20 -9.49 41.21
CA LEU A 598 11.05 -9.28 42.11
C LEU A 598 10.35 -10.59 42.47
N GLY A 599 10.40 -11.59 41.57
CA GLY A 599 9.93 -12.96 41.81
C GLY A 599 10.91 -13.84 42.62
N GLY A 600 12.06 -13.31 43.04
CA GLY A 600 13.08 -14.05 43.80
C GLY A 600 14.07 -14.87 42.95
N GLY A 601 14.08 -14.64 41.64
CA GLY A 601 15.06 -15.25 40.71
C GLY A 601 16.46 -14.66 40.82
N THR A 602 17.38 -15.17 40.00
CA THR A 602 18.77 -14.66 39.90
C THR A 602 19.13 -14.46 38.44
N LEU A 603 20.02 -13.50 38.16
CA LEU A 603 20.47 -13.15 36.82
C LEU A 603 21.98 -13.37 36.68
N LYS A 604 22.43 -13.55 35.44
CA LYS A 604 23.85 -13.54 35.10
C LYS A 604 24.30 -12.11 34.81
N THR A 605 25.56 -11.79 35.11
CA THR A 605 26.13 -10.50 34.76
C THR A 605 26.29 -10.38 33.25
N ASP A 606 25.69 -9.35 32.67
CA ASP A 606 25.79 -8.96 31.28
C ASP A 606 27.01 -8.06 31.07
N LEU A 607 27.93 -8.50 30.22
CA LEU A 607 29.14 -7.77 29.84
C LEU A 607 29.23 -7.56 28.32
N SER A 608 28.13 -7.79 27.60
CA SER A 608 28.10 -7.82 26.13
C SER A 608 28.38 -6.42 25.53
N PHE A 609 28.02 -5.36 26.25
CA PHE A 609 28.30 -3.98 25.83
C PHE A 609 29.81 -3.66 25.76
N LEU A 610 30.64 -4.34 26.57
CA LEU A 610 32.10 -4.19 26.48
C LEU A 610 32.62 -4.82 25.20
N GLU A 611 32.07 -5.96 24.81
CA GLU A 611 32.45 -6.69 23.60
C GLU A 611 32.02 -5.92 22.35
N ASP A 612 30.82 -5.30 22.34
CA ASP A 612 30.39 -4.41 21.26
C ASP A 612 31.36 -3.23 21.08
N ALA A 613 31.82 -2.61 22.18
CA ALA A 613 32.80 -1.54 22.13
C ALA A 613 34.15 -1.97 21.55
N GLU A 614 34.55 -3.24 21.69
CA GLU A 614 35.80 -3.78 21.10
C GLU A 614 35.73 -3.89 19.58
N GLU A 615 34.52 -4.00 19.01
CA GLU A 615 34.33 -4.14 17.57
C GLU A 615 34.58 -2.84 16.80
N TYR A 616 34.56 -1.69 17.49
CA TYR A 616 34.92 -0.38 16.94
C TYR A 616 36.44 -0.22 16.96
N SER A 617 37.10 -0.72 15.90
CA SER A 617 38.53 -0.55 15.66
C SER A 617 38.81 0.38 14.48
N SER A 618 39.89 1.16 14.55
CA SER A 618 40.23 2.16 13.54
C SER A 618 40.50 1.59 12.14
N GLU A 619 40.97 0.34 12.04
CA GLU A 619 41.22 -0.30 10.73
C GLU A 619 39.92 -0.66 10.00
N ARG A 620 38.88 -1.07 10.74
CA ARG A 620 37.58 -1.44 10.15
C ARG A 620 36.75 -0.21 9.81
N GLU A 621 36.87 0.85 10.61
CA GLU A 621 36.16 2.11 10.40
C GLU A 621 36.45 2.74 9.02
N GLU A 622 37.71 2.70 8.55
CA GLU A 622 38.08 3.27 7.25
C GLU A 622 37.45 2.50 6.08
N ALA A 623 37.40 1.17 6.18
CA ALA A 623 36.75 0.33 5.18
C ALA A 623 35.23 0.59 5.14
N ASP A 624 34.60 0.68 6.33
CA ASP A 624 33.18 0.98 6.47
C ASP A 624 32.83 2.36 5.91
N PHE A 625 33.65 3.38 6.22
CA PHE A 625 33.49 4.73 5.66
C PHE A 625 33.68 4.76 4.14
N GLY A 626 34.67 4.02 3.61
CA GLY A 626 34.91 3.91 2.18
C GLY A 626 33.71 3.39 1.39
N PHE A 627 32.94 2.46 1.96
CA PHE A 627 31.69 1.96 1.38
C PHE A 627 30.63 3.08 1.26
N TYR A 628 30.36 3.80 2.36
CA TYR A 628 29.37 4.89 2.34
C TYR A 628 29.78 6.04 1.42
N LYS A 629 31.08 6.37 1.39
CA LYS A 629 31.62 7.39 0.49
C LYS A 629 31.40 7.02 -0.98
N ALA A 630 31.59 5.74 -1.35
CA ALA A 630 31.31 5.27 -2.70
C ALA A 630 29.81 5.35 -3.02
N MET A 631 28.95 4.85 -2.12
CA MET A 631 27.49 4.89 -2.29
C MET A 631 26.94 6.31 -2.47
N MET A 632 27.47 7.28 -1.73
CA MET A 632 27.00 8.67 -1.78
C MET A 632 27.59 9.47 -2.96
N SER A 633 28.64 8.97 -3.62
CA SER A 633 29.32 9.71 -4.70
C SER A 633 28.49 9.89 -5.97
N GLU A 634 27.46 9.06 -6.16
CA GLU A 634 26.54 9.14 -7.31
C GLU A 634 25.26 9.94 -7.01
N VAL A 635 25.04 10.32 -5.75
CA VAL A 635 23.81 11.00 -5.32
C VAL A 635 23.92 12.49 -5.65
N PRO A 636 22.94 13.08 -6.37
CA PRO A 636 22.93 14.50 -6.63
C PRO A 636 22.56 15.30 -5.37
N ASP A 637 23.07 16.54 -5.27
CA ASP A 637 22.85 17.43 -4.13
C ASP A 637 21.35 17.78 -3.90
N ASP A 638 20.50 17.56 -4.91
CA ASP A 638 19.06 17.84 -4.89
C ASP A 638 18.19 16.64 -4.46
N ALA A 639 18.78 15.51 -4.06
CA ALA A 639 18.07 14.34 -3.53
C ALA A 639 17.54 14.56 -2.09
N VAL A 640 16.93 15.71 -1.82
CA VAL A 640 16.43 16.14 -0.52
C VAL A 640 15.01 16.67 -0.65
N LEU A 641 14.15 16.38 0.32
CA LEU A 641 12.79 16.92 0.35
C LEU A 641 12.80 18.43 0.61
N THR A 642 12.03 19.18 -0.19
CA THR A 642 11.89 20.62 -0.02
C THR A 642 11.02 20.94 1.22
N PRO A 643 11.51 21.73 2.19
CA PRO A 643 10.71 22.15 3.34
C PRO A 643 9.47 22.97 2.93
N CYS A 644 8.38 22.83 3.70
CA CYS A 644 7.19 23.67 3.57
C CYS A 644 7.32 24.92 4.46
N PRO A 645 7.33 26.15 3.92
CA PRO A 645 7.42 27.38 4.72
C PRO A 645 6.27 27.54 5.73
N SER A 646 5.11 26.93 5.46
CA SER A 646 3.92 26.96 6.31
C SER A 646 3.55 25.57 6.85
N GLY A 647 4.55 24.71 7.12
CA GLY A 647 4.34 23.37 7.64
C GLY A 647 3.83 23.33 9.09
N SER A 648 3.38 22.15 9.52
CA SER A 648 2.84 21.89 10.86
C SER A 648 3.36 20.56 11.39
N ARG A 649 3.41 20.38 12.72
CA ARG A 649 3.67 19.05 13.30
C ARG A 649 2.45 18.15 13.06
N GLY A 650 2.68 16.87 12.79
CA GLY A 650 1.61 15.90 12.55
C GLY A 650 2.07 14.47 12.73
N ASN A 651 1.11 13.56 12.89
CA ASN A 651 1.32 12.11 12.93
C ASN A 651 0.07 11.39 12.41
N GLY A 652 0.23 10.12 12.05
CA GLY A 652 -0.87 9.27 11.61
C GLY A 652 -0.42 7.86 11.29
N SER A 653 -1.37 7.05 10.81
CA SER A 653 -1.09 5.68 10.39
C SER A 653 -1.97 5.25 9.22
N VAL A 654 -1.48 4.28 8.45
CA VAL A 654 -2.14 3.66 7.31
C VAL A 654 -1.96 2.15 7.41
N LEU A 655 -3.07 1.40 7.36
CA LEU A 655 -3.02 -0.04 7.16
C LEU A 655 -2.70 -0.31 5.69
N LEU A 656 -1.63 -1.04 5.44
CA LEU A 656 -1.17 -1.35 4.09
C LEU A 656 -2.03 -2.46 3.48
N SER A 657 -2.39 -2.28 2.20
CA SER A 657 -3.27 -3.16 1.44
C SER A 657 -2.67 -4.56 1.22
N PRO A 658 -1.37 -4.73 0.93
CA PRO A 658 -0.78 -6.06 0.78
C PRO A 658 -0.79 -6.87 2.08
N THR A 659 -1.36 -8.07 2.03
CA THR A 659 -1.38 -8.98 3.18
C THR A 659 0.01 -9.57 3.45
N ARG A 660 0.22 -10.09 4.66
CA ARG A 660 1.46 -10.79 5.02
C ARG A 660 1.78 -11.93 4.08
N ASP A 661 0.76 -12.70 3.67
CA ASP A 661 0.93 -13.86 2.80
C ASP A 661 1.24 -13.45 1.35
N ALA A 662 0.56 -12.42 0.83
CA ALA A 662 0.88 -11.88 -0.49
C ALA A 662 2.32 -11.35 -0.52
N MET A 663 2.73 -10.65 0.54
CA MET A 663 4.07 -10.12 0.67
C MET A 663 5.12 -11.24 0.81
N GLY A 664 4.83 -12.26 1.61
CA GLY A 664 5.70 -13.43 1.77
C GLY A 664 5.91 -14.20 0.48
N ARG A 665 4.83 -14.45 -0.29
CA ARG A 665 4.90 -15.14 -1.59
C ARG A 665 5.74 -14.35 -2.59
N PHE A 666 5.43 -13.08 -2.79
CA PHE A 666 6.15 -12.23 -3.74
C PHE A 666 7.64 -12.10 -3.38
N ALA A 667 7.97 -11.92 -2.09
CA ALA A 667 9.34 -11.89 -1.61
C ALA A 667 10.09 -13.21 -1.93
N SER A 668 9.43 -14.35 -1.74
CA SER A 668 9.98 -15.67 -2.09
C SER A 668 10.19 -15.85 -3.59
N GLU A 669 9.25 -15.43 -4.43
CA GLU A 669 9.34 -15.52 -5.91
C GLU A 669 10.47 -14.66 -6.48
N THR A 670 10.72 -13.51 -5.86
CA THR A 670 11.75 -12.55 -6.27
C THR A 670 13.10 -12.76 -5.60
N GLY A 671 13.19 -13.68 -4.63
CA GLY A 671 14.42 -14.04 -3.93
C GLY A 671 14.94 -12.97 -2.96
N VAL A 672 14.05 -12.15 -2.39
CA VAL A 672 14.40 -11.10 -1.41
C VAL A 672 13.57 -11.25 -0.12
N ALA A 673 13.94 -10.55 0.95
CA ALA A 673 13.15 -10.53 2.18
C ALA A 673 11.97 -9.54 2.08
N PRO A 674 10.84 -9.74 2.80
CA PRO A 674 9.74 -8.77 2.86
C PRO A 674 10.19 -7.36 3.25
N ALA A 675 11.16 -7.24 4.18
CA ALA A 675 11.75 -5.97 4.56
C ALA A 675 12.39 -5.23 3.37
N CYS A 676 13.04 -5.95 2.45
CA CYS A 676 13.60 -5.37 1.23
C CYS A 676 12.52 -4.75 0.35
N VAL A 677 11.34 -5.37 0.23
CA VAL A 677 10.25 -4.84 -0.59
C VAL A 677 9.66 -3.59 0.03
N LEU A 678 9.50 -3.56 1.36
CA LEU A 678 9.05 -2.38 2.09
C LEU A 678 10.04 -1.21 1.96
N THR A 679 11.34 -1.46 2.10
CA THR A 679 12.39 -0.46 1.89
C THR A 679 12.45 0.02 0.44
N ALA A 680 12.24 -0.88 -0.52
CA ALA A 680 12.17 -0.54 -1.94
C ALA A 680 10.99 0.39 -2.24
N ALA A 681 9.81 0.11 -1.67
CA ALA A 681 8.63 0.97 -1.77
C ALA A 681 8.88 2.34 -1.15
N PHE A 682 9.53 2.39 0.02
CA PHE A 682 9.87 3.63 0.71
C PHE A 682 10.80 4.52 -0.12
N GLY A 683 11.91 3.95 -0.61
CA GLY A 683 12.85 4.68 -1.46
C GLY A 683 12.22 5.16 -2.76
N TYR A 684 11.39 4.33 -3.39
CA TYR A 684 10.70 4.73 -4.60
C TYR A 684 9.75 5.90 -4.34
N MET A 685 8.94 5.82 -3.29
CA MET A 685 8.08 6.93 -2.85
C MET A 685 8.87 8.21 -2.60
N LEU A 686 9.97 8.14 -1.83
CA LEU A 686 10.77 9.31 -1.50
C LEU A 686 11.39 9.97 -2.73
N SER A 687 11.84 9.18 -3.72
CA SER A 687 12.36 9.71 -5.00
C SER A 687 11.29 10.51 -5.76
N ARG A 688 10.02 10.08 -5.73
CA ARG A 688 8.92 10.76 -6.43
C ARG A 688 8.50 12.06 -5.78
N PHE A 689 8.64 12.17 -4.46
CA PHE A 689 8.34 13.41 -3.73
C PHE A 689 9.51 14.40 -3.66
N SER A 690 10.75 13.91 -3.75
CA SER A 690 11.93 14.79 -3.91
C SER A 690 12.11 15.28 -5.35
N GLY A 691 11.58 14.55 -6.32
CA GLY A 691 11.80 14.82 -7.75
C GLY A 691 13.18 14.34 -8.24
N SER A 692 13.94 13.65 -7.40
CA SER A 692 15.25 13.09 -7.74
C SER A 692 15.13 11.64 -8.21
N GLU A 693 16.10 11.21 -9.02
CA GLU A 693 16.23 9.79 -9.40
C GLU A 693 16.78 8.94 -8.24
N TYR A 694 17.33 9.56 -7.20
CA TYR A 694 17.85 8.89 -6.01
C TYR A 694 16.98 9.19 -4.79
N ALA A 695 16.93 8.25 -3.85
CA ALA A 695 16.33 8.44 -2.54
C ALA A 695 17.36 8.23 -1.44
N VAL A 696 17.49 9.21 -0.54
CA VAL A 696 18.40 9.16 0.61
C VAL A 696 17.59 9.23 1.90
N PHE A 697 17.76 8.22 2.76
CA PHE A 697 17.13 8.15 4.07
C PHE A 697 17.95 7.29 5.01
N SER A 698 17.66 7.36 6.31
CA SER A 698 18.32 6.51 7.32
C SER A 698 17.41 5.38 7.75
N ASP A 699 17.90 4.15 7.66
CA ASP A 699 17.26 2.95 8.19
C ASP A 699 17.76 2.67 9.61
N ALA A 700 16.86 2.53 10.58
CA ALA A 700 17.22 2.26 11.98
C ALA A 700 17.20 0.75 12.24
N VAL A 701 18.34 0.19 12.64
CA VAL A 701 18.51 -1.24 12.85
C VAL A 701 18.88 -1.54 14.31
N ASN A 702 18.46 -2.70 14.82
CA ASN A 702 18.69 -3.08 16.23
C ASN A 702 20.19 -3.21 16.58
N GLY A 703 21.05 -3.48 15.61
CA GLY A 703 22.51 -3.61 15.79
C GLY A 703 22.98 -4.85 16.59
N ARG A 704 22.06 -5.62 17.18
CA ARG A 704 22.30 -6.87 17.90
C ARG A 704 22.56 -8.03 16.94
N GLY A 705 23.84 -8.23 16.60
CA GLY A 705 24.30 -9.22 15.62
C GLY A 705 24.77 -10.56 16.21
N ASP A 706 24.84 -10.68 17.53
CA ASP A 706 25.24 -11.91 18.21
C ASP A 706 24.26 -12.31 19.32
N ALA A 707 24.28 -13.58 19.71
CA ALA A 707 23.30 -14.10 20.67
C ALA A 707 23.47 -13.54 22.10
N ARG A 708 24.65 -13.05 22.45
CA ARG A 708 24.92 -12.45 23.76
C ARG A 708 24.26 -11.08 23.86
N SER A 709 24.29 -10.33 22.76
CA SER A 709 23.64 -9.04 22.63
C SER A 709 22.11 -9.14 22.60
N LEU A 710 21.46 -10.30 22.45
CA LEU A 710 19.98 -10.38 22.41
C LEU A 710 19.32 -10.10 23.77
N ASP A 711 19.87 -10.65 24.86
CA ASP A 711 19.40 -10.46 26.24
C ASP A 711 20.28 -9.45 27.00
N SER A 712 20.88 -8.49 26.30
CA SER A 712 21.79 -7.50 26.88
C SER A 712 21.13 -6.12 27.02
N VAL A 713 21.60 -5.32 27.98
CA VAL A 713 21.21 -3.92 28.15
C VAL A 713 22.33 -3.03 27.61
N GLY A 714 21.98 -2.05 26.78
CA GLY A 714 22.92 -1.12 26.16
C GLY A 714 22.29 -0.36 24.99
N MET A 715 23.04 0.57 24.40
CA MET A 715 22.62 1.28 23.19
C MET A 715 23.21 0.61 21.94
N TYR A 716 22.45 -0.33 21.36
CA TYR A 716 22.91 -1.10 20.19
C TYR A 716 22.32 -0.60 18.88
N VAL A 717 21.25 0.20 18.93
CA VAL A 717 20.61 0.75 17.72
C VAL A 717 21.62 1.52 16.87
N ARG A 718 21.67 1.17 15.59
CA ARG A 718 22.51 1.79 14.57
C ARG A 718 21.60 2.42 13.52
N HIS A 719 22.05 3.51 12.92
CA HIS A 719 21.35 4.09 11.77
C HIS A 719 22.19 3.96 10.52
N LEU A 720 21.59 3.45 9.46
CA LEU A 720 22.23 3.13 8.20
C LEU A 720 21.74 4.08 7.13
N PRO A 721 22.57 5.02 6.65
CA PRO A 721 22.22 5.82 5.49
C PRO A 721 22.10 4.94 4.25
N LEU A 722 20.93 4.93 3.62
CA LEU A 722 20.68 4.25 2.38
C LEU A 722 20.54 5.28 1.26
N ALA A 723 21.23 5.05 0.15
CA ALA A 723 20.99 5.74 -1.12
C ALA A 723 20.49 4.73 -2.15
N LEU A 724 19.24 4.88 -2.58
CA LEU A 724 18.62 4.00 -3.57
C LEU A 724 18.51 4.71 -4.91
N ASP A 725 18.91 4.02 -5.98
CA ASP A 725 18.76 4.47 -7.36
C ASP A 725 17.41 3.99 -7.89
N CYS A 726 16.49 4.94 -8.05
CA CYS A 726 15.09 4.75 -8.40
C CYS A 726 14.80 5.02 -9.88
N ARG A 727 15.84 5.00 -10.74
CA ARG A 727 15.67 5.07 -12.21
C ARG A 727 14.88 3.87 -12.72
N ASN A 728 14.06 4.13 -13.74
CA ASN A 728 13.16 3.13 -14.30
C ASN A 728 13.91 1.85 -14.74
N ARG A 729 13.45 0.71 -14.22
CA ARG A 729 13.95 -0.63 -14.51
C ARG A 729 12.88 -1.67 -14.13
N PRO A 730 13.02 -2.94 -14.55
CA PRO A 730 12.15 -4.01 -14.07
C PRO A 730 12.10 -4.07 -12.55
N VAL A 731 10.92 -4.34 -11.98
CA VAL A 731 10.74 -4.38 -10.53
C VAL A 731 11.67 -5.40 -9.87
N THR A 732 11.87 -6.56 -10.49
CA THR A 732 12.79 -7.58 -9.98
C THR A 732 14.24 -7.11 -9.90
N GLU A 733 14.71 -6.36 -10.91
CA GLU A 733 16.06 -5.78 -10.91
C GLU A 733 16.20 -4.69 -9.84
N TYR A 734 15.17 -3.87 -9.65
CA TYR A 734 15.15 -2.87 -8.58
C TYR A 734 15.20 -3.52 -7.19
N LEU A 735 14.43 -4.59 -6.95
CA LEU A 735 14.47 -5.31 -5.68
C LEU A 735 15.84 -5.93 -5.40
N GLN A 736 16.51 -6.47 -6.42
CA GLN A 736 17.86 -7.00 -6.27
C GLN A 736 18.89 -5.90 -5.97
N HIS A 737 18.76 -4.74 -6.63
CA HIS A 737 19.55 -3.54 -6.31
C HIS A 737 19.37 -3.12 -4.85
N VAL A 738 18.12 -2.97 -4.40
CA VAL A 738 17.80 -2.57 -3.03
C VAL A 738 18.34 -3.61 -2.02
N ASN A 739 18.18 -4.90 -2.31
CA ASN A 739 18.70 -5.97 -1.46
C ASN A 739 20.23 -5.93 -1.32
N ALA A 740 20.94 -5.62 -2.41
CA ALA A 740 22.39 -5.45 -2.41
C ALA A 740 22.82 -4.23 -1.58
N VAL A 741 22.10 -3.10 -1.70
CA VAL A 741 22.38 -1.89 -0.91
C VAL A 741 22.15 -2.15 0.58
N ILE A 742 21.02 -2.74 0.96
CA ILE A 742 20.72 -3.08 2.37
C ILE A 742 21.78 -4.03 2.93
N SER A 743 22.12 -5.09 2.19
CA SER A 743 23.12 -6.07 2.61
C SER A 743 24.51 -5.43 2.77
N GLY A 744 24.89 -4.55 1.84
CA GLY A 744 26.11 -3.77 1.92
C GLY A 744 26.14 -2.87 3.15
N ALA A 745 25.07 -2.10 3.40
CA ALA A 745 24.96 -1.21 4.55
C ALA A 745 25.02 -1.99 5.88
N MET A 746 24.34 -3.13 5.97
CA MET A 746 24.41 -4.04 7.13
C MET A 746 25.83 -4.58 7.37
N GLY A 747 26.62 -4.82 6.32
CA GLY A 747 28.02 -5.23 6.41
C GLY A 747 28.93 -4.16 7.03
N HIS A 748 28.58 -2.88 6.84
CA HIS A 748 29.35 -1.71 7.27
C HIS A 748 28.61 -0.88 8.34
N GLN A 749 27.66 -1.50 9.06
CA GLN A 749 26.80 -0.85 10.06
C GLN A 749 27.53 -0.23 11.27
N ARG A 750 28.84 -0.46 11.41
CA ARG A 750 29.66 0.08 12.49
C ARG A 750 30.35 1.40 12.11
N CYS A 751 30.17 1.89 10.88
CA CYS A 751 30.60 3.25 10.53
C CYS A 751 29.87 4.25 11.43
N PRO A 752 30.60 5.08 12.20
CA PRO A 752 29.95 6.04 13.07
C PRO A 752 29.30 7.16 12.25
N PHE A 753 28.04 7.49 12.57
CA PHE A 753 27.27 8.44 11.76
C PHE A 753 27.84 9.86 11.85
N TRP A 754 28.39 10.28 12.99
CA TRP A 754 29.04 11.59 13.09
C TRP A 754 30.10 11.82 12.01
N ARG A 755 30.82 10.77 11.59
CA ARG A 755 31.83 10.85 10.54
C ARG A 755 31.18 11.02 9.17
N LEU A 756 30.12 10.24 8.91
CA LEU A 756 29.29 10.38 7.71
C LEU A 756 28.70 11.79 7.60
N SER A 757 28.22 12.35 8.71
CA SER A 757 27.71 13.72 8.76
C SER A 757 28.80 14.76 8.50
N LYS A 758 29.95 14.63 9.17
CA LYS A 758 31.06 15.59 9.06
C LYS A 758 31.73 15.59 7.67
N GLU A 759 31.93 14.42 7.07
CA GLU A 759 32.69 14.28 5.83
C GLU A 759 31.82 14.21 4.57
N LEU A 760 30.57 13.73 4.67
CA LEU A 760 29.64 13.61 3.53
C LEU A 760 28.43 14.55 3.62
N GLY A 761 28.30 15.32 4.71
CA GLY A 761 27.18 16.26 4.89
C GLY A 761 25.82 15.59 5.18
N LEU A 762 25.82 14.29 5.52
CA LEU A 762 24.59 13.55 5.79
C LEU A 762 23.91 14.02 7.09
N VAL A 763 22.58 14.05 7.07
CA VAL A 763 21.74 14.45 8.22
C VAL A 763 20.58 13.47 8.41
N TYR A 764 20.22 13.23 9.68
CA TYR A 764 19.05 12.44 10.08
C TYR A 764 17.74 13.20 9.84
N ASP A 765 17.38 13.47 8.59
CA ASP A 765 16.17 14.26 8.32
C ASP A 765 14.96 13.39 7.97
N VAL A 766 15.19 12.26 7.30
CA VAL A 766 14.18 11.28 6.91
C VAL A 766 14.58 9.90 7.43
N THR A 767 13.73 9.31 8.28
CA THR A 767 13.97 7.99 8.89
C THR A 767 12.91 6.97 8.47
N PHE A 768 13.34 5.73 8.26
CA PHE A 768 12.49 4.58 7.98
C PHE A 768 12.85 3.44 8.93
N ASN A 769 11.85 2.78 9.51
CA ASN A 769 12.06 1.68 10.45
C ASN A 769 11.07 0.54 10.18
N ILE A 770 11.52 -0.71 10.32
CA ILE A 770 10.68 -1.90 10.21
C ILE A 770 10.80 -2.73 11.49
N LEU A 771 9.74 -2.74 12.29
CA LEU A 771 9.67 -3.51 13.54
C LEU A 771 9.31 -4.98 13.27
N SER A 772 10.28 -5.87 13.45
CA SER A 772 10.05 -7.33 13.39
C SER A 772 9.73 -7.88 14.79
N GLY A 773 8.46 -8.21 15.06
CA GLY A 773 8.09 -9.25 16.03
C GLY A 773 8.03 -8.90 17.53
N ILE A 774 7.36 -7.83 17.95
CA ILE A 774 6.97 -7.66 19.37
C ILE A 774 5.44 -7.59 19.49
N SER A 775 4.82 -8.76 19.54
CA SER A 775 3.42 -8.94 19.93
C SER A 775 3.32 -8.90 21.45
N GLY A 776 2.88 -7.77 22.02
CA GLY A 776 2.52 -7.69 23.43
C GLY A 776 2.76 -6.32 24.04
N ASP A 777 1.68 -5.56 24.18
CA ASP A 777 1.57 -4.35 25.01
C ASP A 777 2.43 -3.13 24.60
N ARG A 778 1.95 -2.40 23.57
CA ARG A 778 2.52 -1.11 23.09
C ARG A 778 2.10 0.09 23.97
N THR A 779 1.89 -0.10 25.27
CA THR A 779 1.71 1.04 26.16
C THR A 779 3.07 1.58 26.60
N ALA A 780 3.46 2.73 26.01
CA ALA A 780 4.49 3.65 26.49
C ALA A 780 5.98 3.49 26.08
N PHE A 781 6.29 3.12 24.84
CA PHE A 781 7.59 3.54 24.26
C PHE A 781 7.36 4.37 23.01
N GLN A 782 7.27 5.70 23.17
CA GLN A 782 7.54 6.60 22.05
C GLN A 782 9.02 6.42 21.72
N LEU A 783 9.35 5.65 20.68
CA LEU A 783 10.64 5.82 20.02
C LEU A 783 10.62 7.24 19.45
N ASP A 784 11.34 8.15 20.10
CA ASP A 784 11.35 9.54 19.69
C ASP A 784 11.93 9.63 18.27
N ASN A 785 11.11 10.19 17.37
CA ASN A 785 11.38 10.26 15.94
C ASN A 785 12.47 11.31 15.70
N ARG A 786 13.71 10.83 15.56
CA ARG A 786 14.92 11.67 15.39
C ARG A 786 14.91 12.50 14.10
N GLY A 787 14.16 12.06 13.08
CA GLY A 787 14.00 12.76 11.80
C GLY A 787 12.93 13.85 11.82
N SER A 788 13.12 14.88 10.99
CA SER A 788 12.03 15.84 10.70
C SER A 788 10.81 15.15 10.06
N LEU A 789 11.02 13.99 9.44
CA LEU A 789 10.03 13.09 8.88
C LEU A 789 10.42 11.64 9.21
N SER A 790 9.51 10.88 9.79
CA SER A 790 9.75 9.48 10.15
C SER A 790 8.59 8.59 9.74
N PHE A 791 8.94 7.40 9.26
CA PHE A 791 8.01 6.34 8.90
C PHE A 791 8.42 5.03 9.58
N GLU A 792 7.46 4.36 10.16
CA GLU A 792 7.67 3.11 10.90
C GLU A 792 6.65 2.07 10.46
N ILE A 793 7.12 0.86 10.17
CA ILE A 793 6.25 -0.26 9.83
C ILE A 793 6.19 -1.22 11.01
N SER A 794 4.97 -1.45 11.48
CA SER A 794 4.67 -2.48 12.46
C SER A 794 3.90 -3.63 11.83
N MET A 795 4.22 -4.84 12.26
CA MET A 795 3.50 -6.04 11.82
C MET A 795 2.38 -6.36 12.81
N THR A 796 1.17 -6.49 12.30
CA THR A 796 -0.04 -6.82 13.07
C THR A 796 -0.65 -8.13 12.56
N GLU A 797 -1.65 -8.66 13.28
CA GLU A 797 -2.44 -9.81 12.79
C GLU A 797 -3.18 -9.50 11.47
N LYS A 798 -3.52 -8.23 11.23
CA LYS A 798 -4.27 -7.78 10.04
C LYS A 798 -3.39 -7.46 8.83
N GLY A 799 -2.06 -7.41 8.98
CA GLY A 799 -1.16 -6.96 7.93
C GLY A 799 -0.04 -6.06 8.45
N TYR A 800 0.50 -5.21 7.58
CA TYR A 800 1.49 -4.20 7.92
C TYR A 800 0.81 -2.84 8.17
N VAL A 801 1.20 -2.13 9.21
CA VAL A 801 0.73 -0.77 9.49
C VAL A 801 1.91 0.18 9.36
N LEU A 802 1.78 1.16 8.47
CA LEU A 802 2.72 2.27 8.32
C LEU A 802 2.29 3.42 9.23
N GLU A 803 3.05 3.68 10.28
CA GLU A 803 2.93 4.85 11.14
C GLU A 803 3.89 5.93 10.64
N TYR A 804 3.49 7.20 10.74
CA TYR A 804 4.35 8.33 10.36
C TYR A 804 4.21 9.49 11.33
N SER A 805 5.27 10.28 11.44
CA SER A 805 5.25 11.57 12.10
C SER A 805 6.18 12.57 11.43
N HIS A 806 5.89 13.85 11.61
CA HIS A 806 6.71 14.92 11.04
C HIS A 806 6.65 16.20 11.87
N THR A 807 7.69 17.02 11.70
CA THR A 807 7.78 18.35 12.30
C THR A 807 7.11 19.41 11.40
N SER A 808 7.12 20.66 11.84
CA SER A 808 6.67 21.82 11.05
C SER A 808 7.51 22.10 9.80
N LYS A 809 8.55 21.30 9.53
CA LYS A 809 9.29 21.33 8.27
C LYS A 809 8.45 20.85 7.09
N PHE A 810 7.41 20.05 7.32
CA PHE A 810 6.58 19.44 6.27
C PHE A 810 5.09 19.79 6.43
N SER A 811 4.34 19.72 5.32
CA SER A 811 2.89 19.85 5.33
C SER A 811 2.23 18.52 5.71
N ASP A 812 1.27 18.55 6.63
CA ASP A 812 0.49 17.38 7.04
C ASP A 812 -0.26 16.73 5.85
N SER A 813 -0.78 17.54 4.92
CA SER A 813 -1.43 17.02 3.70
C SER A 813 -0.46 16.26 2.80
N VAL A 814 0.78 16.74 2.66
CA VAL A 814 1.81 16.11 1.82
C VAL A 814 2.24 14.79 2.42
N VAL A 815 2.50 14.74 3.73
CA VAL A 815 2.93 13.50 4.41
C VAL A 815 1.80 12.46 4.41
N LYS A 816 0.54 12.86 4.57
CA LYS A 816 -0.63 11.99 4.38
C LYS A 816 -0.67 11.38 2.98
N ASN A 817 -0.39 12.18 1.95
CA ASN A 817 -0.37 11.70 0.58
C ASN A 817 0.85 10.81 0.29
N MET A 818 2.01 11.07 0.93
CA MET A 818 3.16 10.15 0.91
C MET A 818 2.79 8.77 1.45
N ALA A 819 2.10 8.70 2.60
CA ALA A 819 1.68 7.44 3.20
C ALA A 819 0.69 6.66 2.33
N LYS A 820 -0.26 7.35 1.67
CA LYS A 820 -1.16 6.72 0.68
C LYS A 820 -0.42 6.25 -0.57
N SER A 821 0.51 7.07 -1.07
CA SER A 821 1.33 6.74 -2.24
C SER A 821 2.24 5.55 -1.95
N PHE A 822 2.76 5.44 -0.73
CA PHE A 822 3.53 4.28 -0.29
C PHE A 822 2.74 2.98 -0.44
N ASP A 823 1.47 2.95 -0.01
CA ASP A 823 0.62 1.77 -0.15
C ASP A 823 0.35 1.42 -1.62
N ALA A 824 0.04 2.42 -2.45
CA ALA A 824 -0.16 2.24 -3.88
C ALA A 824 1.12 1.74 -4.59
N ILE A 825 2.29 2.28 -4.22
CA ILE A 825 3.59 1.85 -4.74
C ILE A 825 3.87 0.42 -4.32
N LEU A 826 3.60 0.06 -3.06
CA LEU A 826 3.81 -1.29 -2.58
C LEU A 826 2.94 -2.29 -3.38
N GLY A 827 1.66 -1.99 -3.59
CA GLY A 827 0.79 -2.78 -4.46
C GLY A 827 1.29 -2.84 -5.92
N GLY A 828 1.84 -1.73 -6.43
CA GLY A 828 2.44 -1.65 -7.75
C GLY A 828 3.69 -2.52 -7.89
N LEU A 829 4.58 -2.54 -6.89
CA LEU A 829 5.75 -3.44 -6.90
C LEU A 829 5.32 -4.92 -6.98
N LEU A 830 4.21 -5.29 -6.34
CA LEU A 830 3.71 -6.67 -6.35
C LEU A 830 3.04 -7.07 -7.68
N SER A 831 2.65 -6.11 -8.52
CA SER A 831 1.76 -6.36 -9.68
C SER A 831 2.33 -5.92 -11.02
N CYS A 832 3.22 -4.92 -11.04
CA CYS A 832 3.77 -4.32 -12.25
C CYS A 832 5.10 -4.97 -12.66
N GLN A 833 5.43 -4.87 -13.95
CA GLN A 833 6.70 -5.37 -14.47
C GLN A 833 7.83 -4.33 -14.34
N SER A 834 7.53 -3.04 -14.56
CA SER A 834 8.50 -1.95 -14.48
C SER A 834 8.08 -0.89 -13.46
N LEU A 835 9.05 -0.17 -12.91
CA LEU A 835 8.80 0.93 -11.98
C LEU A 835 7.92 2.06 -12.57
N SER A 836 8.08 2.35 -13.86
CA SER A 836 7.29 3.35 -14.59
C SER A 836 5.80 3.01 -14.70
N ASP A 837 5.43 1.74 -14.54
CA ASP A 837 4.04 1.29 -14.68
C ASP A 837 3.26 1.47 -13.37
N ILE A 838 3.95 1.77 -12.27
CA ILE A 838 3.37 1.93 -10.94
C ILE A 838 2.60 3.25 -10.89
N VAL A 839 1.28 3.16 -10.76
CA VAL A 839 0.40 4.29 -10.53
C VAL A 839 0.26 4.52 -9.03
N TYR A 840 0.67 5.71 -8.57
CA TYR A 840 0.62 6.09 -7.16
C TYR A 840 -0.15 7.40 -6.92
N THR A 841 -0.78 7.94 -7.96
CA THR A 841 -1.75 9.04 -7.88
C THR A 841 -3.15 8.47 -7.74
N SER A 842 -3.93 8.98 -6.79
CA SER A 842 -5.33 8.61 -6.62
C SER A 842 -6.23 9.30 -7.65
N GLU A 843 -7.44 8.78 -7.86
CA GLU A 843 -8.45 9.49 -8.67
C GLU A 843 -8.79 10.88 -8.10
N ALA A 844 -8.66 11.07 -6.78
CA ALA A 844 -8.88 12.38 -6.16
C ALA A 844 -7.81 13.38 -6.61
N ASP A 845 -6.55 12.94 -6.69
CA ASP A 845 -5.44 13.78 -7.19
C ASP A 845 -5.65 14.14 -8.66
N VAL A 846 -6.11 13.18 -9.47
CA VAL A 846 -6.46 13.45 -10.89
C VAL A 846 -7.60 14.45 -10.99
N ARG A 847 -8.66 14.31 -10.17
CA ARG A 847 -9.78 15.27 -10.14
C ARG A 847 -9.34 16.66 -9.69
N GLU A 848 -8.43 16.77 -8.73
CA GLU A 848 -7.88 18.05 -8.30
C GLU A 848 -7.07 18.71 -9.42
N MET A 849 -6.24 17.93 -10.11
CA MET A 849 -5.52 18.39 -11.30
C MET A 849 -6.47 18.82 -12.43
N ASP A 850 -7.53 18.04 -12.70
CA ASP A 850 -8.54 18.38 -13.70
C ASP A 850 -9.28 19.67 -13.32
N ALA A 851 -9.63 19.85 -12.04
CA ALA A 851 -10.29 21.05 -11.55
C ALA A 851 -9.39 22.30 -11.66
N LEU A 852 -8.08 22.18 -11.41
CA LEU A 852 -7.12 23.26 -11.64
C LEU A 852 -6.99 23.60 -13.14
N ASN A 853 -7.18 22.62 -14.02
CA ASN A 853 -7.08 22.77 -15.46
C ASN A 853 -8.42 23.12 -16.14
N ASP A 854 -9.54 23.20 -15.40
CA ASP A 854 -10.86 23.61 -15.91
C ASP A 854 -10.92 25.12 -16.16
N THR A 855 -10.14 25.53 -17.17
CA THR A 855 -9.89 26.92 -17.55
C THR A 855 -10.49 27.26 -18.92
N SER A 856 -11.30 26.36 -19.47
CA SER A 856 -11.93 26.53 -20.78
C SER A 856 -12.89 27.71 -20.79
N ALA A 857 -12.59 28.73 -21.60
CA ALA A 857 -13.43 29.90 -21.78
C ALA A 857 -13.56 30.26 -23.27
N PRO A 858 -14.73 30.73 -23.72
CA PRO A 858 -14.89 31.20 -25.09
C PRO A 858 -14.10 32.49 -25.30
N LEU A 859 -13.43 32.57 -26.46
CA LEU A 859 -12.81 33.79 -26.96
C LEU A 859 -13.84 34.69 -27.63
N ARG A 860 -13.68 36.02 -27.50
CA ARG A 860 -14.60 37.00 -28.09
C ARG A 860 -14.36 37.22 -29.59
N PHE A 861 -13.13 37.00 -30.05
CA PHE A 861 -12.71 37.25 -31.42
C PHE A 861 -11.89 36.07 -31.96
N ASN A 862 -11.81 35.95 -33.29
CA ASN A 862 -11.01 34.89 -33.92
C ASN A 862 -9.55 35.32 -34.14
N ASP A 863 -9.33 36.62 -34.27
CA ASP A 863 -8.03 37.24 -34.45
C ASP A 863 -8.04 38.72 -34.04
N ILE A 864 -6.85 39.26 -33.83
CA ILE A 864 -6.61 40.65 -33.39
C ILE A 864 -7.06 41.69 -34.43
N ALA A 865 -7.01 41.38 -35.74
CA ALA A 865 -7.47 42.32 -36.76
C ALA A 865 -9.00 42.47 -36.73
N GLU A 866 -9.73 41.39 -36.45
CA GLU A 866 -11.17 41.40 -36.15
C GLU A 866 -11.44 42.22 -34.88
N ALA A 867 -10.73 41.94 -33.79
CA ALA A 867 -10.87 42.66 -32.52
C ALA A 867 -10.69 44.17 -32.71
N PHE A 868 -9.63 44.57 -33.43
CA PHE A 868 -9.33 45.98 -33.71
C PHE A 868 -10.40 46.64 -34.56
N ARG A 869 -10.88 45.98 -35.63
CA ARG A 869 -11.96 46.48 -36.47
C ARG A 869 -13.25 46.71 -35.66
N ARG A 870 -13.59 45.78 -34.76
CA ARG A 870 -14.77 45.90 -33.90
C ARG A 870 -14.61 47.04 -32.90
N GLN A 871 -13.45 47.18 -32.26
CA GLN A 871 -13.20 48.25 -31.31
C GLN A 871 -13.26 49.65 -31.98
N VAL A 872 -12.74 49.78 -33.20
CA VAL A 872 -12.84 51.03 -33.99
C VAL A 872 -14.30 51.40 -34.29
N ALA A 873 -15.17 50.41 -34.51
CA ALA A 873 -16.60 50.68 -34.71
C ALA A 873 -17.31 51.15 -33.42
N VAL A 874 -16.78 50.79 -32.25
CA VAL A 874 -17.35 51.16 -30.94
C VAL A 874 -16.87 52.54 -30.49
N SER A 875 -15.57 52.83 -30.63
CA SER A 875 -14.95 54.05 -30.07
C SER A 875 -13.94 54.70 -31.03
N PRO A 876 -14.38 55.17 -32.22
CA PRO A 876 -13.46 55.64 -33.27
C PRO A 876 -12.63 56.87 -32.87
N GLU A 877 -13.20 57.77 -32.07
CA GLU A 877 -12.57 59.04 -31.66
C GLU A 877 -11.78 58.93 -30.34
N SER A 878 -11.83 57.80 -29.65
CA SER A 878 -11.04 57.59 -28.44
C SER A 878 -9.56 57.47 -28.79
N ILE A 879 -8.70 57.97 -27.90
CA ILE A 879 -7.25 57.78 -28.04
C ILE A 879 -6.94 56.29 -27.93
N PHE A 880 -6.08 55.81 -28.83
CA PHE A 880 -5.63 54.43 -28.85
C PHE A 880 -4.13 54.32 -28.57
N LEU A 881 -3.33 55.20 -29.18
CA LEU A 881 -1.87 55.10 -29.14
C LEU A 881 -1.26 56.49 -28.95
N THR A 882 -0.32 56.59 -28.01
CA THR A 882 0.44 57.81 -27.74
C THR A 882 1.94 57.52 -27.70
N TYR A 883 2.72 58.45 -28.23
CA TYR A 883 4.18 58.44 -28.15
C TYR A 883 4.68 59.89 -28.24
N LEU A 884 5.30 60.39 -27.18
CA LEU A 884 5.67 61.80 -27.06
C LEU A 884 4.47 62.71 -27.41
N ASP A 885 4.63 63.63 -28.36
CA ASP A 885 3.57 64.54 -28.81
C ASP A 885 2.60 63.90 -29.82
N HIS A 886 2.88 62.68 -30.30
CA HIS A 886 2.02 61.97 -31.24
C HIS A 886 0.86 61.28 -30.52
N ARG A 887 -0.35 61.48 -31.04
CA ARG A 887 -1.58 60.87 -30.54
C ARG A 887 -2.40 60.36 -31.72
N TYR A 888 -2.83 59.11 -31.63
CA TYR A 888 -3.68 58.48 -32.63
C TYR A 888 -4.98 58.05 -31.97
N THR A 889 -6.11 58.45 -32.56
CA THR A 889 -7.39 57.82 -32.25
C THR A 889 -7.44 56.40 -32.81
N TYR A 890 -8.39 55.58 -32.34
CA TYR A 890 -8.66 54.26 -32.91
C TYR A 890 -8.85 54.33 -34.44
N ALA A 891 -9.62 55.31 -34.93
CA ALA A 891 -9.88 55.48 -36.36
C ALA A 891 -8.62 55.91 -37.15
N GLU A 892 -7.72 56.70 -36.56
CA GLU A 892 -6.46 57.13 -37.19
C GLU A 892 -5.45 55.99 -37.24
N ALA A 893 -5.28 55.24 -36.15
CA ALA A 893 -4.42 54.07 -36.10
C ALA A 893 -4.90 52.97 -37.06
N TYR A 894 -6.21 52.78 -37.18
CA TYR A 894 -6.78 51.81 -38.12
C TYR A 894 -6.50 52.19 -39.58
N ARG A 895 -6.70 53.46 -39.96
CA ARG A 895 -6.38 53.96 -41.32
C ARG A 895 -4.88 53.90 -41.63
N THR A 896 -4.03 54.15 -40.64
CA THR A 896 -2.58 54.08 -40.81
C THR A 896 -2.13 52.64 -41.03
N SER A 897 -2.63 51.70 -40.22
CA SER A 897 -2.37 50.27 -40.42
C SER A 897 -2.97 49.72 -41.73
N ASP A 898 -4.10 50.26 -42.22
CA ASP A 898 -4.63 49.93 -43.57
C ASP A 898 -3.65 50.35 -44.68
N SER A 899 -3.04 51.52 -44.54
CA SER A 899 -2.09 52.03 -45.52
C SER A 899 -0.81 51.18 -45.55
N ILE A 900 -0.37 50.70 -44.38
CA ILE A 900 0.75 49.74 -44.27
C ILE A 900 0.36 48.39 -44.90
N ALA A 901 -0.82 47.85 -44.58
CA ALA A 901 -1.30 46.59 -45.14
C ALA A 901 -1.43 46.64 -46.68
N SER A 902 -1.93 47.76 -47.21
CA SER A 902 -2.02 48.01 -48.64
C SER A 902 -0.64 48.08 -49.31
N ALA A 903 0.32 48.76 -48.67
CA ALA A 903 1.70 48.81 -49.15
C ALA A 903 2.34 47.41 -49.18
N LEU A 904 2.20 46.62 -48.11
CA LEU A 904 2.68 45.23 -48.06
C LEU A 904 2.05 44.36 -49.16
N SER A 905 0.72 44.44 -49.32
CA SER A 905 0.01 43.67 -50.34
C SER A 905 0.42 44.06 -51.77
N SER A 906 0.66 45.35 -52.04
CA SER A 906 1.17 45.82 -53.33
C SER A 906 2.59 45.33 -53.65
N HIS A 907 3.38 44.97 -52.63
CA HIS A 907 4.70 44.33 -52.74
C HIS A 907 4.62 42.79 -52.69
N GLY A 908 3.41 42.25 -52.83
CA GLY A 908 3.15 40.83 -52.98
C GLY A 908 3.10 40.03 -51.68
N VAL A 909 3.07 40.66 -50.50
CA VAL A 909 2.84 39.95 -49.22
C VAL A 909 1.43 39.34 -49.21
N CYS A 910 1.34 38.07 -48.84
CA CYS A 910 0.10 37.29 -48.83
C CYS A 910 -0.09 36.54 -47.50
N LEU A 911 -1.26 35.91 -47.34
CA LEU A 911 -1.55 35.03 -46.20
C LEU A 911 -0.41 34.04 -45.96
N GLY A 912 0.00 33.96 -44.70
CA GLY A 912 1.06 33.07 -44.25
C GLY A 912 2.46 33.59 -44.50
N ASP A 913 2.69 34.72 -45.18
CA ASP A 913 4.02 35.34 -45.32
C ASP A 913 4.62 35.83 -44.01
N ARG A 914 5.92 36.19 -44.03
CA ARG A 914 6.63 36.71 -42.87
C ARG A 914 7.18 38.10 -43.18
N VAL A 915 6.91 39.06 -42.31
CA VAL A 915 7.34 40.45 -42.49
C VAL A 915 8.15 40.88 -41.28
N ALA A 916 9.42 41.23 -41.49
CA ALA A 916 10.22 41.80 -40.42
C ALA A 916 9.76 43.23 -40.10
N VAL A 917 9.68 43.57 -38.83
CA VAL A 917 9.39 44.93 -38.35
C VAL A 917 10.63 45.44 -37.65
N MET A 918 11.38 46.31 -38.32
CA MET A 918 12.64 46.89 -37.83
C MET A 918 12.49 48.40 -37.79
N VAL A 919 11.81 48.90 -36.76
CA VAL A 919 11.56 50.32 -36.53
C VAL A 919 12.09 50.74 -35.15
N PRO A 920 12.53 51.99 -34.97
CA PRO A 920 12.92 52.49 -33.66
C PRO A 920 11.72 52.48 -32.70
N ARG A 921 11.99 52.52 -31.40
CA ARG A 921 10.96 52.55 -30.36
C ARG A 921 10.09 53.80 -30.50
N SER A 922 8.89 53.61 -31.05
CA SER A 922 7.96 54.66 -31.45
C SER A 922 6.56 54.07 -31.66
N GLU A 923 5.58 54.91 -32.01
CA GLU A 923 4.25 54.47 -32.43
C GLU A 923 4.27 53.50 -33.62
N TRP A 924 5.30 53.57 -34.46
CA TRP A 924 5.37 52.85 -35.73
C TRP A 924 5.43 51.34 -35.53
N TYR A 925 5.99 50.87 -34.44
CA TYR A 925 6.08 49.43 -34.18
C TYR A 925 4.70 48.79 -34.12
N MET A 926 3.82 49.38 -33.32
CA MET A 926 2.45 48.90 -33.13
C MET A 926 1.63 49.03 -34.42
N LEU A 927 1.76 50.17 -35.12
CA LEU A 927 1.07 50.40 -36.40
C LEU A 927 1.52 49.42 -37.49
N CYS A 928 2.82 49.10 -37.55
CA CYS A 928 3.39 48.11 -38.45
C CYS A 928 2.89 46.70 -38.12
N ALA A 929 2.94 46.29 -36.85
CA ALA A 929 2.47 44.97 -36.42
C ALA A 929 1.00 44.77 -36.79
N LEU A 930 0.13 45.75 -36.52
CA LEU A 930 -1.30 45.70 -36.90
C LEU A 930 -1.49 45.67 -38.42
N GLY A 931 -0.69 46.42 -39.18
CA GLY A 931 -0.72 46.40 -40.64
C GLY A 931 -0.32 45.04 -41.22
N VAL A 932 0.70 44.38 -40.65
CA VAL A 932 1.12 43.04 -41.04
C VAL A 932 0.02 42.02 -40.73
N LEU A 933 -0.55 42.04 -39.51
CA LEU A 933 -1.61 41.12 -39.11
C LEU A 933 -2.85 41.22 -40.02
N LYS A 934 -3.20 42.41 -40.51
CA LYS A 934 -4.29 42.60 -41.48
C LYS A 934 -4.06 41.86 -42.80
N THR A 935 -2.81 41.66 -43.22
CA THR A 935 -2.50 40.91 -44.46
C THR A 935 -2.57 39.38 -44.30
N GLY A 936 -2.73 38.89 -43.07
CA GLY A 936 -2.62 37.47 -42.72
C GLY A 936 -1.18 36.95 -42.69
N ALA A 937 -0.18 37.83 -42.79
CA ALA A 937 1.23 37.49 -42.61
C ALA A 937 1.60 37.53 -41.11
N ALA A 938 2.61 36.75 -40.74
CA ALA A 938 3.24 36.83 -39.42
C ALA A 938 4.26 37.97 -39.38
N TYR A 939 4.24 38.80 -38.34
CA TYR A 939 5.31 39.77 -38.14
C TYR A 939 6.49 39.16 -37.37
N VAL A 940 7.71 39.57 -37.71
CA VAL A 940 8.95 39.17 -37.05
C VAL A 940 9.57 40.43 -36.43
N PRO A 941 9.49 40.62 -35.11
CA PRO A 941 9.97 41.84 -34.50
C PRO A 941 11.49 41.84 -34.39
N ILE A 942 12.10 42.92 -34.88
CA ILE A 942 13.55 43.13 -34.87
C ILE A 942 13.83 44.34 -33.97
N ASP A 943 14.45 44.08 -32.81
CA ASP A 943 14.95 45.15 -31.95
C ASP A 943 16.16 45.82 -32.62
N THR A 944 16.10 47.13 -32.78
CA THR A 944 17.14 47.91 -33.45
C THR A 944 18.47 47.93 -32.69
N SER A 945 18.48 47.56 -31.40
CA SER A 945 19.71 47.38 -30.61
C SER A 945 20.48 46.09 -30.93
N TYR A 946 19.86 45.13 -31.62
CA TYR A 946 20.51 43.84 -31.90
C TYR A 946 21.69 43.98 -32.85
N PRO A 947 22.78 43.21 -32.70
CA PRO A 947 23.90 43.18 -33.65
C PRO A 947 23.47 42.70 -35.04
N ASP A 948 24.14 43.20 -36.08
CA ASP A 948 23.84 42.89 -37.49
C ASP A 948 23.89 41.39 -37.82
N GLU A 949 24.79 40.64 -37.20
CA GLU A 949 24.90 39.18 -37.36
C GLU A 949 23.62 38.48 -36.87
N ARG A 950 23.10 38.89 -35.71
CA ARG A 950 21.87 38.35 -35.15
C ARG A 950 20.66 38.70 -36.02
N VAL A 951 20.56 39.95 -36.47
CA VAL A 951 19.47 40.39 -37.35
C VAL A 951 19.53 39.64 -38.68
N SER A 952 20.71 39.52 -39.30
CA SER A 952 20.89 38.77 -40.55
C SER A 952 20.47 37.32 -40.41
N PHE A 953 20.85 36.67 -39.29
CA PHE A 953 20.40 35.33 -38.96
C PHE A 953 18.87 35.25 -38.86
N MET A 954 18.23 36.12 -38.08
CA MET A 954 16.76 36.13 -37.91
C MET A 954 16.03 36.33 -39.25
N LEU A 955 16.49 37.27 -40.08
CA LEU A 955 15.89 37.53 -41.40
C LEU A 955 16.01 36.32 -42.34
N SER A 956 17.16 35.64 -42.31
CA SER A 956 17.41 34.44 -43.10
C SER A 956 16.58 33.25 -42.61
N ASP A 957 16.62 32.97 -41.31
CA ASP A 957 15.98 31.82 -40.68
C ASP A 957 14.45 31.91 -40.80
N SER A 958 13.89 33.09 -40.56
CA SER A 958 12.44 33.32 -40.73
C SER A 958 12.01 33.50 -42.18
N SER A 959 12.92 33.51 -43.16
CA SER A 959 12.62 33.65 -44.59
C SER A 959 11.65 34.79 -44.89
N VAL A 960 11.93 35.98 -44.34
CA VAL A 960 11.01 37.12 -44.48
C VAL A 960 10.89 37.56 -45.94
N LYS A 961 9.68 37.96 -46.33
CA LYS A 961 9.37 38.45 -47.67
C LYS A 961 9.58 39.96 -47.80
N ALA A 962 9.35 40.67 -46.72
CA ALA A 962 9.53 42.11 -46.63
C ALA A 962 10.04 42.52 -45.24
N ILE A 963 10.64 43.70 -45.17
CA ILE A 963 11.04 44.38 -43.95
C ILE A 963 10.44 45.79 -43.93
N LEU A 964 9.69 46.10 -42.87
CA LEU A 964 9.14 47.43 -42.60
C LEU A 964 10.16 48.25 -41.82
N VAL A 965 10.40 49.47 -42.30
CA VAL A 965 11.43 50.38 -41.78
C VAL A 965 10.91 51.82 -41.72
N THR A 966 11.55 52.62 -40.87
CA THR A 966 11.48 54.09 -40.92
C THR A 966 12.65 54.66 -41.71
N GLU A 967 12.68 55.98 -41.92
CA GLU A 967 13.82 56.67 -42.55
C GLU A 967 15.16 56.35 -41.85
N GLU A 968 15.15 56.31 -40.51
CA GLU A 968 16.32 56.01 -39.67
C GLU A 968 16.88 54.59 -39.90
N THR A 969 16.00 53.60 -40.06
CA THR A 969 16.37 52.17 -40.13
C THR A 969 16.55 51.65 -41.56
N SER A 970 16.05 52.39 -42.56
CA SER A 970 16.04 52.00 -43.98
C SER A 970 17.43 51.70 -44.54
N GLY A 971 18.44 52.55 -44.25
CA GLY A 971 19.80 52.34 -44.73
C GLY A 971 20.44 51.06 -44.19
N ARG A 972 20.24 50.77 -42.90
CA ARG A 972 20.74 49.55 -42.24
C ARG A 972 20.02 48.30 -42.77
N ALA A 973 18.70 48.34 -42.88
CA ALA A 973 17.93 47.24 -43.43
C ALA A 973 18.34 46.92 -44.88
N ALA A 974 18.53 47.95 -45.73
CA ALA A 974 18.97 47.78 -47.11
C ALA A 974 20.33 47.05 -47.21
N ALA A 975 21.27 47.36 -46.31
CA ALA A 975 22.56 46.67 -46.24
C ALA A 975 22.42 45.19 -45.83
N LEU A 976 21.57 44.91 -44.83
CA LEU A 976 21.34 43.55 -44.32
C LEU A 976 20.62 42.65 -45.33
N VAL A 977 19.58 43.15 -46.01
CA VAL A 977 18.83 42.36 -46.99
C VAL A 977 19.63 42.06 -48.25
N HIS A 978 20.58 42.92 -48.63
CA HIS A 978 21.42 42.71 -49.83
C HIS A 978 22.25 41.43 -49.74
N ALA A 979 22.58 40.98 -48.52
CA ALA A 979 23.29 39.75 -48.28
C ALA A 979 22.42 38.48 -48.38
N LEU A 980 21.08 38.62 -48.46
CA LEU A 980 20.12 37.52 -48.44
C LEU A 980 19.62 37.15 -49.84
N LYS A 981 19.32 35.86 -50.07
CA LYS A 981 18.76 35.35 -51.33
C LYS A 981 17.62 34.36 -51.07
N PRO A 982 16.38 34.63 -51.53
CA PRO A 982 15.94 35.86 -52.21
C PRO A 982 16.00 37.08 -51.28
N SER A 983 16.27 38.27 -51.84
CA SER A 983 16.32 39.52 -51.06
C SER A 983 14.91 39.93 -50.65
N PRO A 984 14.63 40.13 -49.35
CA PRO A 984 13.39 40.74 -48.89
C PRO A 984 13.20 42.16 -49.45
N GLN A 985 11.95 42.58 -49.62
CA GLN A 985 11.60 43.95 -50.00
C GLN A 985 11.75 44.91 -48.80
N VAL A 986 12.46 46.02 -48.96
CA VAL A 986 12.54 47.07 -47.93
C VAL A 986 11.43 48.09 -48.18
N ILE A 987 10.51 48.23 -47.22
CA ILE A 987 9.30 49.05 -47.37
C ILE A 987 9.28 50.10 -46.25
N SER A 988 9.26 51.38 -46.64
CA SER A 988 9.09 52.48 -45.67
C SER A 988 7.65 52.47 -45.13
N CYS A 989 7.49 52.46 -43.80
CA CYS A 989 6.18 52.59 -43.17
C CYS A 989 5.70 54.06 -43.08
N THR A 990 6.59 55.03 -43.30
CA THR A 990 6.29 56.46 -43.28
C THR A 990 5.98 57.00 -44.67
N GLY A 991 5.15 58.05 -44.76
CA GLY A 991 4.84 58.74 -46.02
C GLY A 991 3.96 57.95 -47.00
N LEU A 992 3.31 56.87 -46.54
CA LEU A 992 2.43 56.04 -47.37
C LEU A 992 1.14 56.78 -47.75
N PRO A 993 0.58 56.54 -48.96
CA PRO A 993 -0.70 57.11 -49.34
C PRO A 993 -1.83 56.52 -48.49
N VAL A 994 -2.76 57.38 -48.06
CA VAL A 994 -3.95 56.95 -47.32
C VAL A 994 -4.74 55.95 -48.16
N SER A 995 -4.85 54.73 -47.65
CA SER A 995 -5.50 53.61 -48.33
C SER A 995 -6.50 52.93 -47.39
N ARG A 996 -7.44 52.19 -47.98
CA ARG A 996 -8.31 51.25 -47.24
C ARG A 996 -7.85 49.83 -47.53
N PHE A 997 -7.92 48.97 -46.53
CA PHE A 997 -7.55 47.56 -46.68
C PHE A 997 -8.55 46.69 -45.91
N ASP A 998 -9.16 45.73 -46.59
CA ASP A 998 -10.02 44.75 -45.94
C ASP A 998 -9.13 43.62 -45.38
N PRO A 999 -9.14 43.36 -44.05
CA PRO A 999 -8.30 42.33 -43.46
C PRO A 999 -8.53 40.96 -44.10
N VAL A 1000 -7.45 40.24 -44.38
CA VAL A 1000 -7.48 38.88 -44.92
C VAL A 1000 -7.96 37.93 -43.84
N ALA A 1001 -8.92 37.06 -44.16
CA ALA A 1001 -9.39 36.03 -43.23
C ALA A 1001 -8.27 35.02 -42.94
N VAL A 1002 -7.97 34.79 -41.67
CA VAL A 1002 -6.94 33.86 -41.19
C VAL A 1002 -7.58 32.65 -40.52
N SER A 1003 -6.88 31.51 -40.55
CA SER A 1003 -7.17 30.38 -39.68
C SER A 1003 -6.60 30.64 -38.27
N PRO A 1004 -7.26 30.17 -37.19
CA PRO A 1004 -6.70 30.28 -35.84
C PRO A 1004 -5.32 29.62 -35.68
N LYS A 1005 -4.94 28.69 -36.58
CA LYS A 1005 -3.66 28.00 -36.60
C LYS A 1005 -2.58 28.71 -37.42
N ASP A 1006 -2.93 29.73 -38.19
CA ASP A 1006 -1.95 30.48 -38.98
C ASP A 1006 -1.05 31.29 -38.04
N ALA A 1007 0.24 31.40 -38.39
CA ALA A 1007 1.21 32.15 -37.60
C ALA A 1007 0.90 33.65 -37.64
N SER A 1008 0.89 34.29 -36.47
CA SER A 1008 0.64 35.73 -36.29
C SER A 1008 1.93 36.50 -35.97
N VAL A 1009 2.83 35.91 -35.20
CA VAL A 1009 4.12 36.49 -34.83
C VAL A 1009 5.19 35.40 -34.70
N ILE A 1010 6.44 35.74 -35.03
CA ILE A 1010 7.60 34.86 -34.79
C ILE A 1010 8.55 35.56 -33.82
N LEU A 1011 8.65 35.05 -32.59
CA LEU A 1011 9.54 35.58 -31.56
C LEU A 1011 10.82 34.74 -31.43
N TYR A 1012 11.98 35.39 -31.35
CA TYR A 1012 13.25 34.69 -31.20
C TYR A 1012 13.69 34.61 -29.74
N THR A 1013 14.16 33.43 -29.33
CA THR A 1013 14.74 33.23 -27.99
C THR A 1013 16.07 33.98 -27.81
N SER A 1014 16.48 34.20 -26.55
CA SER A 1014 17.73 34.88 -26.20
C SER A 1014 19.01 34.13 -26.62
N GLY A 1015 18.90 32.85 -27.00
CA GLY A 1015 20.01 32.06 -27.52
C GLY A 1015 20.99 31.51 -26.48
N THR A 1016 20.54 31.27 -25.23
CA THR A 1016 21.39 30.71 -24.15
C THR A 1016 22.04 29.36 -24.47
N THR A 1017 21.56 28.65 -25.48
CA THR A 1017 22.09 27.37 -25.99
C THR A 1017 22.98 27.53 -27.24
N GLY A 1018 23.31 28.76 -27.64
CA GLY A 1018 24.17 29.08 -28.78
C GLY A 1018 23.45 29.83 -29.90
N THR A 1019 22.45 29.21 -30.54
CA THR A 1019 21.74 29.80 -31.68
C THR A 1019 20.30 30.15 -31.32
N PRO A 1020 19.84 31.41 -31.51
CA PRO A 1020 18.44 31.81 -31.33
C PRO A 1020 17.47 30.94 -32.15
N LYS A 1021 16.28 30.68 -31.62
CA LYS A 1021 15.23 29.89 -32.31
C LYS A 1021 13.96 30.73 -32.45
N GLY A 1022 13.37 30.76 -33.65
CA GLY A 1022 12.12 31.46 -33.93
C GLY A 1022 10.90 30.62 -33.53
N SER A 1023 10.15 31.09 -32.53
CA SER A 1023 8.88 30.51 -32.08
C SER A 1023 7.73 31.15 -32.85
N ALA A 1024 7.11 30.38 -33.76
CA ALA A 1024 5.92 30.81 -34.48
C ALA A 1024 4.67 30.66 -33.60
N ILE A 1025 4.04 31.79 -33.26
CA ILE A 1025 2.85 31.85 -32.40
C ILE A 1025 1.62 31.98 -33.29
N PRO A 1026 0.63 31.06 -33.19
CA PRO A 1026 -0.58 31.13 -34.00
C PRO A 1026 -1.54 32.23 -33.52
N HIS A 1027 -2.45 32.67 -34.39
CA HIS A 1027 -3.48 33.65 -34.05
C HIS A 1027 -4.30 33.25 -32.82
N LEU A 1028 -4.65 31.96 -32.66
CA LEU A 1028 -5.40 31.46 -31.51
C LEU A 1028 -4.66 31.67 -30.18
N ALA A 1029 -3.36 31.34 -30.15
CA ALA A 1029 -2.56 31.47 -28.93
C ALA A 1029 -2.38 32.95 -28.55
N LEU A 1030 -2.18 33.81 -29.56
CA LEU A 1030 -2.09 35.24 -29.39
C LEU A 1030 -3.40 35.81 -28.80
N GLU A 1031 -4.54 35.51 -29.41
CA GLU A 1031 -5.85 35.98 -28.97
C GLU A 1031 -6.17 35.51 -27.54
N ASN A 1032 -5.96 34.21 -27.26
CA ASN A 1032 -6.19 33.64 -25.94
C ASN A 1032 -5.38 34.37 -24.85
N TYR A 1033 -4.09 34.62 -25.11
CA TYR A 1033 -3.21 35.30 -24.17
C TYR A 1033 -3.63 36.76 -23.94
N VAL A 1034 -3.91 37.48 -25.02
CA VAL A 1034 -4.30 38.90 -25.00
C VAL A 1034 -5.63 39.10 -24.29
N GLU A 1035 -6.60 38.22 -24.52
CA GLU A 1035 -7.90 38.24 -23.85
C GLU A 1035 -7.78 37.87 -22.36
N PHE A 1036 -6.98 36.84 -22.03
CA PHE A 1036 -6.67 36.50 -20.64
C PHE A 1036 -6.12 37.71 -19.89
N TYR A 1037 -5.09 38.37 -20.43
CA TYR A 1037 -4.47 39.52 -19.76
C TYR A 1037 -5.44 40.68 -19.59
N ALA A 1038 -6.24 41.01 -20.61
CA ALA A 1038 -7.24 42.07 -20.51
C ALA A 1038 -8.24 41.81 -19.36
N ARG A 1039 -8.64 40.55 -19.15
CA ARG A 1039 -9.53 40.15 -18.06
C ARG A 1039 -8.80 40.12 -16.70
N ALA A 1040 -7.60 39.56 -16.63
CA ALA A 1040 -6.82 39.41 -15.41
C ALA A 1040 -6.41 40.76 -14.83
N ALA A 1041 -5.96 41.69 -15.68
CA ALA A 1041 -5.64 43.07 -15.32
C ALA A 1041 -6.88 43.97 -15.18
N ARG A 1042 -8.08 43.45 -15.48
CA ARG A 1042 -9.37 44.16 -15.42
C ARG A 1042 -9.38 45.46 -16.23
N LEU A 1043 -8.78 45.44 -17.41
CA LEU A 1043 -8.66 46.62 -18.26
C LEU A 1043 -10.04 47.14 -18.70
N CYS A 1044 -10.20 48.45 -18.72
CA CYS A 1044 -11.36 49.16 -19.25
C CYS A 1044 -10.96 50.34 -20.16
N CYS A 1045 -11.94 51.02 -20.76
CA CYS A 1045 -11.69 52.08 -21.73
C CYS A 1045 -11.01 53.33 -21.15
N GLU A 1046 -10.99 53.47 -19.83
CA GLU A 1046 -10.32 54.55 -19.10
C GLU A 1046 -8.83 54.28 -18.87
N ASP A 1047 -8.36 53.04 -19.08
CA ASP A 1047 -6.98 52.68 -18.80
C ASP A 1047 -5.97 53.16 -19.84
N VAL A 1048 -4.76 53.44 -19.37
CA VAL A 1048 -3.59 53.76 -20.18
C VAL A 1048 -2.48 52.77 -19.84
N VAL A 1049 -2.21 51.86 -20.78
CA VAL A 1049 -1.25 50.78 -20.62
C VAL A 1049 0.11 51.18 -21.17
N ALA A 1050 1.16 51.09 -20.35
CA ALA A 1050 2.52 51.38 -20.76
C ALA A 1050 3.11 50.26 -21.63
N LEU A 1051 3.50 50.58 -22.86
CA LEU A 1051 4.33 49.69 -23.68
C LEU A 1051 5.80 49.88 -23.29
N TYR A 1052 6.21 49.17 -22.23
CA TYR A 1052 7.54 49.26 -21.61
C TYR A 1052 8.56 48.27 -22.17
N HIS A 1053 8.19 47.01 -22.39
CA HIS A 1053 9.16 45.95 -22.71
C HIS A 1053 9.83 46.12 -24.09
N SER A 1054 11.00 45.49 -24.27
CA SER A 1054 11.63 45.36 -25.58
C SER A 1054 10.70 44.60 -26.52
N PHE A 1055 10.65 45.05 -27.77
CA PHE A 1055 9.83 44.46 -28.82
C PHE A 1055 10.29 43.06 -29.24
N GLY A 1056 11.54 42.69 -28.94
CA GLY A 1056 12.03 41.33 -29.16
C GLY A 1056 11.63 40.33 -28.07
N PHE A 1057 10.88 40.74 -27.04
CA PHE A 1057 10.47 39.92 -25.91
C PHE A 1057 8.97 39.77 -25.84
N ASP A 1058 8.45 38.57 -25.59
CA ASP A 1058 7.01 38.23 -25.65
C ASP A 1058 6.10 39.15 -24.82
N VAL A 1059 6.55 39.60 -23.65
CA VAL A 1059 5.77 40.45 -22.75
C VAL A 1059 5.30 41.76 -23.38
N HIS A 1060 5.96 42.29 -24.42
CA HIS A 1060 5.45 43.50 -25.09
C HIS A 1060 4.06 43.28 -25.73
N ILE A 1061 3.72 42.04 -26.10
CA ILE A 1061 2.50 41.69 -26.81
C ILE A 1061 1.26 42.01 -25.97
N GLU A 1062 1.26 41.67 -24.69
CA GLU A 1062 0.09 41.92 -23.82
C GLU A 1062 -0.15 43.43 -23.63
N SER A 1063 0.93 44.20 -23.42
CA SER A 1063 0.84 45.65 -23.24
C SER A 1063 0.41 46.35 -24.52
N MET A 1064 0.76 45.78 -25.68
CA MET A 1064 0.43 46.32 -26.99
C MET A 1064 -1.01 45.98 -27.40
N LEU A 1065 -1.44 44.72 -27.27
CA LEU A 1065 -2.66 44.25 -27.92
C LEU A 1065 -3.87 44.15 -26.99
N SER A 1066 -3.69 43.90 -25.68
CA SER A 1066 -4.82 43.79 -24.74
C SER A 1066 -5.67 45.05 -24.63
N PRO A 1067 -5.12 46.28 -24.80
CA PRO A 1067 -5.93 47.49 -24.87
C PRO A 1067 -7.00 47.49 -25.95
N ILE A 1068 -6.76 46.82 -27.10
CA ILE A 1068 -7.75 46.69 -28.19
C ILE A 1068 -9.00 45.97 -27.68
N ILE A 1069 -8.83 44.96 -26.83
CA ILE A 1069 -9.91 44.12 -26.30
C ILE A 1069 -10.78 44.89 -25.29
N ALA A 1070 -10.19 45.85 -24.57
CA ALA A 1070 -10.84 46.64 -23.54
C ALA A 1070 -11.32 48.03 -24.01
N GLY A 1071 -10.84 48.48 -25.17
CA GLY A 1071 -11.03 49.86 -25.63
C GLY A 1071 -10.12 50.88 -24.93
N ALA A 1072 -9.02 50.43 -24.31
CA ALA A 1072 -8.07 51.23 -23.56
C ALA A 1072 -7.05 51.94 -24.48
N SER A 1073 -6.18 52.77 -23.91
CA SER A 1073 -5.06 53.43 -24.61
C SER A 1073 -3.73 52.73 -24.36
N VAL A 1074 -2.81 52.82 -25.31
CA VAL A 1074 -1.40 52.43 -25.20
C VAL A 1074 -0.51 53.68 -25.16
N CYS A 1075 0.40 53.73 -24.20
CA CYS A 1075 1.45 54.75 -24.12
C CYS A 1075 2.82 54.11 -24.35
N VAL A 1076 3.48 54.44 -25.45
CA VAL A 1076 4.82 53.94 -25.75
C VAL A 1076 5.83 54.69 -24.89
N ILE A 1077 6.56 53.96 -24.03
CA ILE A 1077 7.60 54.54 -23.19
C ILE A 1077 8.84 54.86 -24.04
N PRO A 1078 9.32 56.11 -24.08
CA PRO A 1078 10.56 56.49 -24.77
C PRO A 1078 11.79 55.74 -24.23
N GLU A 1079 12.77 55.48 -25.09
CA GLU A 1079 13.94 54.65 -24.75
C GLU A 1079 14.81 55.28 -23.63
N ASP A 1080 14.92 56.61 -23.60
CA ASP A 1080 15.65 57.38 -22.59
C ASP A 1080 14.94 57.41 -21.23
N VAL A 1081 13.61 57.24 -21.20
CA VAL A 1081 12.80 57.11 -19.98
C VAL A 1081 12.81 55.67 -19.46
N ARG A 1082 12.81 54.67 -20.36
CA ARG A 1082 12.59 53.26 -20.06
C ARG A 1082 13.55 52.66 -19.02
N LEU A 1083 14.79 53.14 -18.95
CA LEU A 1083 15.83 52.57 -18.08
C LEU A 1083 16.11 53.40 -16.82
N ASP A 1084 15.46 54.55 -16.66
CA ASP A 1084 15.58 55.42 -15.50
C ASP A 1084 14.28 55.38 -14.69
N ILE A 1085 14.32 54.77 -13.51
CA ILE A 1085 13.15 54.55 -12.65
C ILE A 1085 12.49 55.87 -12.23
N ASP A 1086 13.28 56.90 -11.94
CA ASP A 1086 12.78 58.19 -11.46
C ASP A 1086 12.17 59.03 -12.60
N LEU A 1087 12.70 58.89 -13.82
CA LEU A 1087 12.07 59.44 -15.03
C LEU A 1087 10.82 58.65 -15.41
N LEU A 1088 10.85 57.32 -15.32
CA LEU A 1088 9.71 56.46 -15.64
C LEU A 1088 8.51 56.76 -14.72
N TYR A 1089 8.73 56.93 -13.42
CA TYR A 1089 7.69 57.31 -12.47
C TYR A 1089 7.03 58.65 -12.86
N ARG A 1090 7.84 59.70 -13.06
CA ARG A 1090 7.32 61.03 -13.46
C ARG A 1090 6.62 61.01 -14.81
N TYR A 1091 7.14 60.21 -15.75
CA TYR A 1091 6.53 60.03 -17.05
C TYR A 1091 5.17 59.33 -16.92
N ALA A 1092 5.08 58.29 -16.08
CA ALA A 1092 3.84 57.58 -15.80
C ALA A 1092 2.77 58.49 -15.19
N GLU A 1093 3.11 59.29 -14.18
CA GLU A 1093 2.21 60.28 -13.59
C GLU A 1093 1.75 61.32 -14.62
N GLY A 1094 2.70 61.88 -15.39
CA GLY A 1094 2.40 62.93 -16.37
C GLY A 1094 1.51 62.47 -17.53
N HIS A 1095 1.55 61.18 -17.88
CA HIS A 1095 0.77 60.59 -18.97
C HIS A 1095 -0.44 59.77 -18.49
N GLY A 1096 -0.72 59.76 -17.19
CA GLY A 1096 -1.86 59.06 -16.61
C GLY A 1096 -1.82 57.54 -16.81
N ILE A 1097 -0.62 56.93 -16.76
CA ILE A 1097 -0.45 55.50 -16.94
C ILE A 1097 -1.09 54.75 -15.76
N THR A 1098 -2.07 53.90 -16.06
CA THR A 1098 -2.81 53.10 -15.04
C THR A 1098 -2.26 51.69 -14.91
N ASN A 1099 -1.65 51.15 -15.97
CA ASN A 1099 -1.05 49.81 -15.97
C ASN A 1099 0.40 49.86 -16.48
N LEU A 1100 1.33 49.40 -15.64
CA LEU A 1100 2.75 49.29 -15.96
C LEU A 1100 3.23 47.89 -15.58
N HIS A 1101 3.73 47.14 -16.56
CA HIS A 1101 4.34 45.84 -16.32
C HIS A 1101 5.86 45.95 -16.34
N LEU A 1102 6.53 45.42 -15.30
CA LEU A 1102 7.98 45.50 -15.10
C LEU A 1102 8.55 44.13 -14.71
N PRO A 1103 9.81 43.82 -15.10
CA PRO A 1103 10.56 42.71 -14.52
C PRO A 1103 10.65 42.84 -13.00
N THR A 1104 10.57 41.72 -12.26
CA THR A 1104 10.51 41.70 -10.78
C THR A 1104 11.56 42.60 -10.11
N ALA A 1105 12.82 42.54 -10.55
CA ALA A 1105 13.89 43.37 -9.98
C ALA A 1105 13.63 44.87 -10.15
N LEU A 1106 13.14 45.30 -11.32
CA LEU A 1106 12.78 46.70 -11.57
C LEU A 1106 11.50 47.09 -10.85
N GLY A 1107 10.53 46.17 -10.73
CA GLY A 1107 9.32 46.37 -9.94
C GLY A 1107 9.62 46.62 -8.46
N THR A 1108 10.50 45.81 -7.85
CA THR A 1108 10.98 46.02 -6.47
C THR A 1108 11.65 47.38 -6.34
N MET A 1109 12.57 47.73 -7.25
CA MET A 1109 13.23 49.05 -7.23
C MET A 1109 12.24 50.21 -7.41
N PHE A 1110 11.23 50.05 -8.26
CA PHE A 1110 10.19 51.05 -8.50
C PHE A 1110 9.37 51.29 -7.23
N VAL A 1111 8.93 50.23 -6.56
CA VAL A 1111 8.17 50.31 -5.30
C VAL A 1111 9.04 50.84 -4.15
N ASP A 1112 10.30 50.43 -4.03
CA ASP A 1112 11.19 50.88 -2.96
C ASP A 1112 11.53 52.36 -3.07
N ARG A 1113 11.72 52.89 -4.29
CA ARG A 1113 12.03 54.31 -4.53
C ARG A 1113 10.80 55.21 -4.53
N HIS A 1114 9.68 54.69 -4.99
CA HIS A 1114 8.40 55.38 -5.09
C HIS A 1114 7.30 54.54 -4.43
N PRO A 1115 7.31 54.46 -3.08
CA PRO A 1115 6.27 53.72 -2.36
C PRO A 1115 4.92 54.38 -2.60
N VAL A 1116 4.00 53.60 -3.19
CA VAL A 1116 2.63 54.00 -3.56
C VAL A 1116 1.72 54.09 -2.34
#